data_AF-A0AAF0U7B0-F1
#
_entry.id   AF-A0AAF0U7B0-F1
#
_cell.length_a   1.000
_cell.length_b   1.000
_cell.length_c   1.000
_cell.angle_alpha   90.00
_cell.angle_beta   90.00
_cell.angle_gamma   90.00
#
_symmetry.space_group_name_H-M   'P 1'
#
loop_
_entity.id
_entity.type
_entity.pdbx_description
1 polymer ?
#
loop_
_entity_poly.entity_id
_entity_poly.type
_entity_poly.pdbx_seq_one_letter_code
_entity_poly.pdbx_strand_id
1 'polypeptide(L)'
;MKMNTKASTLLSAFVFLTFFHLSLVSCRKTISDRGENGFTLDLIHRDSPHSPFYNPSNTQSNRLRNAFHRSFSRASFFKKSSLATPNTIQSDISLIPGEYLMKLSIGTPPVEIVAIADTGSDLTWTQCKPCENCFEQSSPLFDSKKSSTYKTAGCDVEECTSIGSSSCVKGNVCEYQMSYGDQSHTIGDLAFDKFTFPSTSGKDVAIPNVAFGCGHDNGGTFNNYTSGIIGLGGGEVSIINQLDKEINGKFSYCLISIPLDSPISNVTSHINFGSSATVSGPDVVSTPLIKKDPSTFYYLNLEGVSVGNKTLKYKSSKIGSGGEEGNIIIDSGTTLTFLPNDFYSSLESTLVDSISATRKEDPSGTFRLCYESENGTIDAPTIVTHFANADLELSPSSTFAEIEQDDPYAGGAKESHGMLVRQRRQRVSFWFEGSGDDRRSLVFCEGSLVVQRKKDSEGENQAGDLSIETFTFASTCGENISIPNIAFGCGHANRDSFTNNAIFGIIGLGGGNVSIVNQMNKEIKGKFSYCFIPLELLLDSSNHINFGDNAVVLGPDVVSTPLILREEDPISYYLTLESISIGNKTLPFRSSKISPNDQGNIIIDFGTTYTFVPFDFYANLEKTLVSLINATRKNVSSGFLKLCYESQNGTINVPKIVAHFTNADIVLPTTNTFTQLDECLVCFTMLHDDEIAIFGKLAQMNFLIVFDLVGNKVSFLPTDCTKH
;
A
#
# COMPACT_ATOMS: atom_id res chain seq x y z
N MET A 1 83.74 49.33 -33.43
CA MET A 1 82.50 49.86 -32.81
C MET A 1 81.96 48.78 -31.91
N LYS A 2 82.17 48.93 -30.59
CA LYS A 2 81.75 47.98 -29.55
C LYS A 2 80.23 48.04 -29.43
N MET A 3 79.52 46.96 -29.74
CA MET A 3 78.13 46.77 -29.34
C MET A 3 78.03 45.57 -28.39
N ASN A 4 77.99 45.94 -27.12
CA ASN A 4 77.63 45.22 -25.90
C ASN A 4 77.09 43.78 -26.02
N THR A 5 77.94 42.84 -25.62
CA THR A 5 77.61 41.45 -25.26
C THR A 5 76.74 41.30 -24.00
N LYS A 6 76.22 42.41 -23.45
CA LYS A 6 75.32 42.42 -22.28
C LYS A 6 73.83 42.32 -22.63
N ALA A 7 73.45 42.43 -23.90
CA ALA A 7 72.03 42.37 -24.32
C ALA A 7 71.54 40.94 -24.62
N SER A 8 72.43 40.03 -25.05
CA SER A 8 72.04 38.65 -25.40
C SER A 8 71.78 37.78 -24.16
N THR A 9 72.53 37.98 -23.08
CA THR A 9 72.32 37.27 -21.81
C THR A 9 71.10 37.79 -21.04
N LEU A 10 70.72 39.06 -21.18
CA LEU A 10 69.49 39.59 -20.58
C LEU A 10 68.23 39.09 -21.31
N LEU A 11 68.28 38.92 -22.63
CA LEU A 11 67.14 38.42 -23.40
C LEU A 11 66.91 36.92 -23.14
N SER A 12 67.99 36.13 -23.00
CA SER A 12 67.91 34.72 -22.59
C SER A 12 67.38 34.57 -21.15
N ALA A 13 67.82 35.43 -20.22
CA ALA A 13 67.32 35.42 -18.85
C ALA A 13 65.84 35.85 -18.74
N PHE A 14 65.37 36.79 -19.58
CA PHE A 14 63.96 37.20 -19.62
C PHE A 14 63.05 36.13 -20.25
N VAL A 15 63.53 35.41 -21.27
CA VAL A 15 62.78 34.28 -21.86
C VAL A 15 62.72 33.10 -20.89
N PHE A 16 63.79 32.83 -20.13
CA PHE A 16 63.74 31.80 -19.08
C PHE A 16 62.90 32.20 -17.85
N LEU A 17 62.90 33.47 -17.42
CA LEU A 17 62.03 33.93 -16.32
C LEU A 17 60.55 34.02 -16.71
N THR A 18 60.23 34.33 -17.98
CA THR A 18 58.84 34.28 -18.46
C THR A 18 58.35 32.85 -18.62
N PHE A 19 59.20 31.91 -19.04
CA PHE A 19 58.88 30.47 -19.00
C PHE A 19 58.75 29.94 -17.56
N PHE A 20 59.54 30.44 -16.59
CA PHE A 20 59.41 30.04 -15.17
C PHE A 20 58.17 30.65 -14.49
N HIS A 21 57.76 31.88 -14.86
CA HIS A 21 56.51 32.47 -14.38
C HIS A 21 55.25 31.90 -15.05
N LEU A 22 55.31 31.46 -16.31
CA LEU A 22 54.21 30.69 -16.92
C LEU A 22 54.13 29.24 -16.40
N SER A 23 55.24 28.65 -15.95
CA SER A 23 55.23 27.31 -15.34
C SER A 23 54.91 27.31 -13.83
N LEU A 24 54.96 28.46 -13.14
CA LEU A 24 54.55 28.60 -11.74
C LEU A 24 53.14 29.21 -11.53
N VAL A 25 52.43 29.59 -12.59
CA VAL A 25 50.98 29.91 -12.55
C VAL A 25 50.11 28.80 -13.17
N SER A 26 50.74 27.70 -13.60
CA SER A 26 50.03 26.47 -13.97
C SER A 26 50.10 25.41 -12.87
N CYS A 27 49.86 25.83 -11.62
CA CYS A 27 49.18 24.98 -10.64
C CYS A 27 47.71 25.41 -10.56
N ARG A 28 47.08 25.66 -11.72
CA ARG A 28 45.72 25.16 -11.84
C ARG A 28 45.88 23.65 -11.78
N LYS A 29 45.22 23.00 -10.81
CA LYS A 29 44.81 21.62 -10.99
C LYS A 29 44.40 21.51 -12.45
N THR A 30 45.14 20.74 -13.23
CA THR A 30 44.54 20.09 -14.38
C THR A 30 43.29 19.43 -13.83
N ILE A 31 42.13 20.00 -14.15
CA ILE A 31 40.88 19.25 -14.18
C ILE A 31 41.07 18.26 -15.34
N SER A 32 41.95 17.29 -15.11
CA SER A 32 41.93 15.97 -15.72
C SER A 32 41.09 15.21 -14.72
N ASP A 33 39.78 15.25 -14.81
CA ASP A 33 38.99 14.93 -15.99
C ASP A 33 37.77 15.88 -15.98
N ARG A 34 37.16 16.19 -17.13
CA ARG A 34 35.69 16.33 -17.13
C ARG A 34 35.18 14.90 -16.94
N GLY A 35 35.48 14.35 -15.77
CA GLY A 35 35.09 13.02 -15.38
C GLY A 35 33.59 13.06 -15.47
N GLU A 36 33.06 12.20 -16.32
CA GLU A 36 31.67 11.79 -16.31
C GLU A 36 31.12 11.96 -14.88
N ASN A 37 30.26 12.96 -14.67
CA ASN A 37 29.66 13.34 -13.40
C ASN A 37 28.68 12.26 -12.90
N GLY A 38 28.96 10.99 -13.20
CA GLY A 38 28.11 9.86 -12.91
C GLY A 38 28.82 8.78 -12.12
N PHE A 39 28.01 8.02 -11.41
CA PHE A 39 28.44 6.89 -10.60
C PHE A 39 27.32 5.86 -10.56
N THR A 40 27.69 4.63 -10.24
CA THR A 40 26.81 3.46 -10.28
C THR A 40 26.84 2.77 -8.94
N LEU A 41 25.67 2.37 -8.43
CA LEU A 41 25.50 1.66 -7.17
C LEU A 41 24.77 0.35 -7.40
N ASP A 42 25.03 -0.62 -6.54
CA ASP A 42 24.26 -1.86 -6.51
C ASP A 42 22.87 -1.62 -5.91
N LEU A 43 21.85 -2.11 -6.61
CA LEU A 43 20.51 -2.34 -6.09
C LEU A 43 20.38 -3.83 -5.77
N ILE A 44 20.13 -4.12 -4.50
CA ILE A 44 20.02 -5.48 -3.99
C ILE A 44 18.55 -5.88 -4.03
N HIS A 45 18.20 -6.78 -4.95
CA HIS A 45 16.85 -7.36 -4.98
C HIS A 45 16.57 -8.07 -3.65
N ARG A 46 15.38 -7.87 -3.08
CA ARG A 46 14.96 -8.42 -1.79
C ARG A 46 15.19 -9.93 -1.68
N ASP A 47 14.84 -10.67 -2.72
CA ASP A 47 14.96 -12.14 -2.76
C ASP A 47 16.33 -12.65 -3.25
N SER A 48 17.32 -11.77 -3.48
CA SER A 48 18.69 -12.16 -3.85
C SER A 48 19.46 -12.75 -2.67
N PRO A 49 20.37 -13.73 -2.86
CA PRO A 49 21.28 -14.21 -1.81
C PRO A 49 22.11 -13.11 -1.10
N HIS A 50 22.27 -11.94 -1.73
CA HIS A 50 22.97 -10.79 -1.15
C HIS A 50 22.09 -9.96 -0.20
N SER A 51 20.79 -10.22 -0.20
CA SER A 51 19.82 -9.53 0.64
C SER A 51 19.74 -10.16 2.02
N PRO A 52 19.65 -9.36 3.09
CA PRO A 52 19.38 -9.86 4.43
C PRO A 52 17.98 -10.52 4.55
N PHE A 53 17.10 -10.30 3.57
CA PHE A 53 15.78 -10.92 3.48
C PHE A 53 15.77 -12.29 2.81
N TYR A 54 16.91 -12.75 2.29
CA TYR A 54 16.97 -13.98 1.54
C TYR A 54 16.58 -15.18 2.41
N ASN A 55 15.47 -15.81 2.07
CA ASN A 55 15.12 -17.12 2.61
C ASN A 55 15.45 -18.21 1.58
N PRO A 56 16.49 -19.03 1.76
CA PRO A 56 16.84 -20.09 0.82
C PRO A 56 15.78 -21.20 0.72
N SER A 57 14.86 -21.28 1.68
CA SER A 57 13.75 -22.25 1.66
C SER A 57 12.56 -21.80 0.80
N ASN A 58 12.52 -20.55 0.33
CA ASN A 58 11.46 -20.09 -0.56
C ASN A 58 11.70 -20.58 -1.98
N THR A 59 10.71 -21.30 -2.54
CA THR A 59 10.63 -21.65 -3.97
C THR A 59 10.45 -20.41 -4.83
N GLN A 60 10.73 -20.51 -6.13
CA GLN A 60 10.46 -19.44 -7.10
C GLN A 60 8.99 -18.97 -7.04
N SER A 61 8.06 -19.93 -6.96
CA SER A 61 6.62 -19.72 -6.83
C SER A 61 6.29 -18.88 -5.60
N ASN A 62 6.86 -19.24 -4.45
CA ASN A 62 6.70 -18.50 -3.20
C ASN A 62 7.27 -17.07 -3.28
N ARG A 63 8.43 -16.86 -3.91
CA ARG A 63 9.02 -15.51 -4.09
C ARG A 63 8.12 -14.63 -4.94
N LEU A 64 7.63 -15.18 -6.05
CA LEU A 64 6.74 -14.47 -6.96
C LEU A 64 5.40 -14.13 -6.29
N ARG A 65 4.78 -15.09 -5.61
CA ARG A 65 3.54 -14.87 -4.85
C ARG A 65 3.71 -13.78 -3.80
N ASN A 66 4.82 -13.80 -3.05
CA ASN A 66 5.15 -12.76 -2.09
C ASN A 66 5.33 -11.38 -2.74
N ALA A 67 5.97 -11.30 -3.92
CA ALA A 67 6.10 -10.05 -4.68
C ALA A 67 4.74 -9.52 -5.18
N PHE A 68 3.83 -10.41 -5.58
CA PHE A 68 2.46 -10.05 -5.94
C PHE A 68 1.69 -9.48 -4.75
N HIS A 69 1.75 -10.13 -3.59
CA HIS A 69 1.10 -9.64 -2.36
C HIS A 69 1.59 -8.23 -1.99
N ARG A 70 2.91 -8.00 -2.02
CA ARG A 70 3.50 -6.68 -1.78
C ARG A 70 3.03 -5.64 -2.79
N SER A 71 2.99 -6.00 -4.06
CA SER A 71 2.51 -5.13 -5.14
C SER A 71 1.04 -4.75 -4.98
N PHE A 72 0.16 -5.70 -4.61
CA PHE A 72 -1.24 -5.40 -4.33
C PHE A 72 -1.38 -4.45 -3.12
N SER A 73 -0.57 -4.65 -2.08
CA SER A 73 -0.52 -3.75 -0.93
C SER A 73 -0.08 -2.34 -1.35
N ARG A 74 1.01 -2.22 -2.13
CA ARG A 74 1.57 -0.95 -2.62
C ARG A 74 0.64 -0.23 -3.61
N ALA A 75 -0.08 -0.93 -4.48
CA ALA A 75 -1.06 -0.30 -5.36
C ALA A 75 -2.28 0.25 -4.60
N SER A 76 -2.69 -0.41 -3.51
CA SER A 76 -3.76 0.10 -2.64
C SER A 76 -3.36 1.41 -1.95
N PHE A 77 -2.05 1.60 -1.72
CA PHE A 77 -1.45 2.80 -1.14
C PHE A 77 -1.44 3.99 -2.09
N PHE A 78 -1.09 3.84 -3.38
CA PHE A 78 -1.06 4.98 -4.32
C PHE A 78 -2.43 5.60 -4.54
N LYS A 79 -3.45 4.76 -4.39
CA LYS A 79 -4.83 5.21 -4.23
C LYS A 79 -4.89 6.21 -3.06
N LYS A 80 -4.51 5.82 -1.84
CA LYS A 80 -4.59 6.64 -0.62
C LYS A 80 -3.74 7.93 -0.65
N SER A 81 -2.54 7.92 -1.24
CA SER A 81 -1.65 9.10 -1.27
C SER A 81 -2.10 10.19 -2.26
N SER A 82 -2.91 9.84 -3.27
CA SER A 82 -3.48 10.81 -4.21
C SER A 82 -4.47 11.79 -3.56
N LEU A 83 -4.84 11.61 -2.28
CA LEU A 83 -5.86 12.39 -1.58
C LEU A 83 -5.65 12.57 -0.06
N ALA A 84 -4.44 12.41 0.49
CA ALA A 84 -4.25 12.39 1.95
C ALA A 84 -4.39 13.76 2.67
N THR A 85 -5.22 13.81 3.73
CA THR A 85 -4.95 14.44 5.06
C THR A 85 -5.56 13.56 6.18
N PRO A 86 -5.10 13.64 7.46
CA PRO A 86 -5.20 12.57 8.48
C PRO A 86 -6.23 12.76 9.62
N ASN A 87 -6.93 11.67 10.02
CA ASN A 87 -7.53 11.25 11.32
C ASN A 87 -8.63 10.11 11.28
N THR A 88 -8.18 8.88 11.65
CA THR A 88 -8.80 7.65 12.20
C THR A 88 -9.78 6.73 11.41
N ILE A 89 -9.35 5.51 11.04
CA ILE A 89 -9.53 4.14 11.66
C ILE A 89 -9.16 3.04 10.61
N GLN A 90 -8.48 2.00 11.09
CA GLN A 90 -7.54 1.08 10.42
C GLN A 90 -8.13 -0.08 9.60
N SER A 91 -7.46 -0.42 8.50
CA SER A 91 -7.48 -1.72 7.83
C SER A 91 -6.05 -2.29 7.78
N ASP A 92 -5.92 -3.61 7.68
CA ASP A 92 -4.64 -4.30 7.81
C ASP A 92 -3.51 -3.78 6.95
N ILE A 93 -2.38 -3.66 7.64
CA ILE A 93 -1.10 -3.39 7.06
C ILE A 93 -0.46 -4.73 6.75
N SER A 94 -0.45 -5.11 5.47
CA SER A 94 0.52 -6.12 5.00
C SER A 94 1.90 -5.48 5.06
N LEU A 95 2.91 -6.21 5.56
CA LEU A 95 4.28 -5.68 5.60
C LEU A 95 4.66 -5.22 4.18
N ILE A 96 5.01 -3.94 3.98
CA ILE A 96 5.57 -3.47 2.72
C ILE A 96 7.06 -3.17 2.90
N PRO A 97 7.93 -4.18 3.13
CA PRO A 97 9.33 -3.93 2.88
C PRO A 97 9.51 -3.86 1.36
N GLY A 98 10.07 -2.76 0.85
CA GLY A 98 10.22 -2.53 -0.59
C GLY A 98 11.06 -3.60 -1.31
N GLU A 99 10.97 -3.59 -2.64
CA GLU A 99 11.51 -4.63 -3.51
C GLU A 99 13.04 -4.60 -3.65
N TYR A 100 13.64 -3.42 -3.53
CA TYR A 100 15.08 -3.21 -3.68
C TYR A 100 15.66 -2.47 -2.49
N LEU A 101 16.84 -2.91 -2.06
CA LEU A 101 17.66 -2.26 -1.05
C LEU A 101 18.84 -1.56 -1.69
N MET A 102 19.27 -0.49 -1.05
CA MET A 102 20.40 0.30 -1.44
C MET A 102 21.28 0.59 -0.22
N LYS A 103 22.60 0.57 -0.44
CA LYS A 103 23.59 0.87 0.59
C LYS A 103 24.21 2.25 0.34
N LEU A 104 24.31 3.03 1.41
CA LEU A 104 25.06 4.28 1.45
C LEU A 104 25.64 4.46 2.84
N SER A 105 26.55 5.41 3.04
CA SER A 105 27.03 5.77 4.37
C SER A 105 26.71 7.21 4.72
N ILE A 106 26.41 7.47 5.99
CA ILE A 106 26.11 8.82 6.52
C ILE A 106 27.17 9.18 7.57
N GLY A 107 27.64 10.43 7.54
CA GLY A 107 28.43 11.02 8.62
C GLY A 107 29.94 11.05 8.43
N THR A 108 30.62 11.61 9.43
CA THR A 108 32.08 11.64 9.52
C THR A 108 32.54 11.28 10.95
N PRO A 109 33.02 10.05 11.21
CA PRO A 109 33.32 8.99 10.24
C PRO A 109 32.05 8.38 9.58
N PRO A 110 32.16 7.80 8.37
CA PRO A 110 31.00 7.21 7.68
C PRO A 110 30.43 6.01 8.43
N VAL A 111 29.09 5.95 8.53
CA VAL A 111 28.32 4.83 9.07
C VAL A 111 27.45 4.25 7.96
N GLU A 112 27.62 2.96 7.65
CA GLU A 112 26.84 2.28 6.61
C GLU A 112 25.37 2.14 7.02
N ILE A 113 24.47 2.48 6.08
CA ILE A 113 23.02 2.40 6.16
C ILE A 113 22.54 1.49 5.03
N VAL A 114 21.63 0.56 5.37
CA VAL A 114 20.94 -0.29 4.40
C VAL A 114 19.46 0.07 4.45
N ALA A 115 18.94 0.63 3.36
CA ALA A 115 17.59 1.18 3.33
C ALA A 115 16.86 0.79 2.03
N ILE A 116 15.54 0.92 2.07
CA ILE A 116 14.67 0.62 0.92
C ILE A 116 14.84 1.73 -0.12
N ALA A 117 15.10 1.38 -1.37
CA ALA A 117 15.12 2.34 -2.48
C ALA A 117 13.70 2.54 -3.02
N ASP A 118 13.16 3.76 -2.93
CA ASP A 118 11.74 4.02 -3.21
C ASP A 118 11.52 5.25 -4.10
N THR A 119 11.04 5.03 -5.33
CA THR A 119 10.62 6.12 -6.24
C THR A 119 9.26 6.73 -5.89
N GLY A 120 8.54 6.13 -4.94
CA GLY A 120 7.24 6.61 -4.46
C GLY A 120 7.30 7.48 -3.21
N SER A 121 8.49 7.92 -2.77
CA SER A 121 8.65 8.84 -1.65
C SER A 121 9.86 9.76 -1.83
N ASP A 122 9.80 10.95 -1.22
CA ASP A 122 10.84 11.98 -1.38
C ASP A 122 11.89 11.91 -0.26
N LEU A 123 11.48 11.91 1.01
CA LEU A 123 12.42 12.01 2.12
C LEU A 123 13.27 10.74 2.29
N THR A 124 14.60 10.89 2.23
CA THR A 124 15.54 9.89 2.74
C THR A 124 15.66 10.02 4.26
N TRP A 125 15.53 8.93 5.00
CA TRP A 125 15.63 8.93 6.47
C TRP A 125 16.21 7.62 7.02
N THR A 126 16.75 7.70 8.24
CA THR A 126 17.30 6.55 8.99
C THR A 126 17.04 6.68 10.50
N GLN A 127 17.04 5.57 11.23
CA GLN A 127 16.87 5.61 12.69
C GLN A 127 18.11 6.18 13.41
N CYS A 128 17.85 7.15 14.29
CA CYS A 128 18.87 7.93 15.00
C CYS A 128 18.82 7.74 16.52
N LYS A 129 19.94 8.05 17.19
CA LYS A 129 20.00 8.17 18.66
C LYS A 129 19.69 9.61 19.11
N PRO A 130 18.95 9.81 20.22
CA PRO A 130 18.21 8.79 20.96
C PRO A 130 17.03 8.26 20.14
N CYS A 131 16.73 6.97 20.23
CA CYS A 131 15.52 6.41 19.64
C CYS A 131 14.52 6.25 20.77
N GLU A 132 13.34 6.87 20.64
CA GLU A 132 12.27 6.85 21.64
C GLU A 132 11.40 5.62 21.44
N ASN A 133 10.73 5.51 20.29
CA ASN A 133 9.94 4.36 19.89
C ASN A 133 10.36 3.93 18.48
N CYS A 134 11.32 3.01 18.34
CA CYS A 134 11.68 2.52 17.01
C CYS A 134 11.72 1.01 16.90
N PHE A 135 11.57 0.52 15.67
CA PHE A 135 11.69 -0.90 15.38
C PHE A 135 13.13 -1.38 15.61
N GLU A 136 13.26 -2.66 15.99
CA GLU A 136 14.57 -3.28 16.17
C GLU A 136 15.34 -3.23 14.85
N GLN A 137 16.65 -2.97 14.91
CA GLN A 137 17.51 -2.88 13.74
C GLN A 137 18.81 -3.65 13.99
N SER A 138 19.22 -4.46 13.02
CA SER A 138 20.44 -5.29 13.10
C SER A 138 21.70 -4.43 12.99
N SER A 139 21.68 -3.42 12.12
CA SER A 139 22.73 -2.42 12.01
C SER A 139 22.63 -1.38 13.14
N PRO A 140 23.74 -0.83 13.66
CA PRO A 140 23.68 0.20 14.70
C PRO A 140 22.86 1.42 14.29
N LEU A 141 22.08 1.98 15.22
CA LEU A 141 21.41 3.27 15.03
C LEU A 141 22.43 4.39 14.80
N PHE A 142 22.11 5.33 13.91
CA PHE A 142 22.98 6.46 13.61
C PHE A 142 23.10 7.39 14.83
N ASP A 143 24.33 7.67 15.26
CA ASP A 143 24.59 8.54 16.42
C ASP A 143 25.06 9.90 15.93
N SER A 144 24.13 10.84 15.82
CA SER A 144 24.36 12.19 15.31
C SER A 144 25.50 12.92 16.05
N LYS A 145 25.69 12.64 17.34
CA LYS A 145 26.75 13.25 18.16
C LYS A 145 28.16 12.78 17.81
N LYS A 146 28.29 11.65 17.09
CA LYS A 146 29.59 11.11 16.67
C LYS A 146 30.01 11.59 15.29
N SER A 147 29.09 12.15 14.51
CA SER A 147 29.40 12.70 13.21
C SER A 147 29.87 14.14 13.33
N SER A 148 31.10 14.41 12.91
CA SER A 148 31.67 15.77 12.87
C SER A 148 31.08 16.66 11.77
N THR A 149 30.27 16.09 10.86
CA THR A 149 29.62 16.81 9.75
C THR A 149 28.11 16.96 9.92
N TYR A 150 27.53 16.38 10.99
CA TYR A 150 26.11 16.49 11.28
C TYR A 150 25.72 17.92 11.68
N LYS A 151 24.61 18.40 11.12
CA LYS A 151 23.99 19.67 11.47
C LYS A 151 22.48 19.51 11.51
N THR A 152 21.85 19.83 12.63
CA THR A 152 20.40 19.91 12.71
C THR A 152 19.88 21.03 11.80
N ALA A 153 18.78 20.78 11.09
CA ALA A 153 18.14 21.77 10.22
C ALA A 153 17.32 22.77 11.04
N GLY A 154 17.46 24.06 10.68
CA GLY A 154 16.63 25.13 11.21
C GLY A 154 15.22 25.11 10.62
N CYS A 155 14.26 25.76 11.26
CA CYS A 155 12.88 25.80 10.74
C CYS A 155 12.73 26.67 9.49
N ASP A 156 13.63 27.63 9.28
CA ASP A 156 13.60 28.58 8.15
C ASP A 156 14.32 28.07 6.89
N VAL A 157 14.87 26.84 6.91
CA VAL A 157 15.52 26.27 5.72
C VAL A 157 14.46 25.75 4.75
N GLU A 158 14.74 25.86 3.45
CA GLU A 158 13.81 25.51 2.38
C GLU A 158 13.34 24.05 2.50
N GLU A 159 14.26 23.13 2.79
CA GLU A 159 13.98 21.70 2.94
C GLU A 159 12.96 21.40 4.05
N CYS A 160 12.93 22.22 5.11
CA CYS A 160 11.94 22.08 6.18
C CYS A 160 10.53 22.44 5.71
N THR A 161 10.41 23.46 4.87
CA THR A 161 9.13 23.91 4.33
C THR A 161 8.61 23.00 3.21
N SER A 162 9.51 22.35 2.48
CA SER A 162 9.17 21.49 1.33
C SER A 162 8.73 20.08 1.70
N ILE A 163 8.96 19.62 2.93
CA ILE A 163 8.59 18.27 3.40
C ILE A 163 7.07 18.10 3.61
N GLY A 164 6.30 19.20 3.56
CA GLY A 164 4.85 19.26 3.68
C GLY A 164 4.30 19.06 5.10
N SER A 165 4.88 18.15 5.87
CA SER A 165 4.48 17.82 7.24
C SER A 165 5.67 17.98 8.20
N SER A 166 5.85 19.21 8.70
CA SER A 166 6.88 19.58 9.67
C SER A 166 6.35 20.53 10.74
N SER A 167 7.00 20.52 11.90
CA SER A 167 6.75 21.44 12.99
C SER A 167 8.06 22.05 13.49
N CYS A 168 8.01 23.29 13.95
CA CYS A 168 9.18 23.95 14.53
C CYS A 168 9.19 23.77 16.04
N VAL A 169 10.13 22.98 16.55
CA VAL A 169 10.24 22.68 17.97
C VAL A 169 11.30 23.55 18.66
N LYS A 170 11.41 23.40 19.98
CA LYS A 170 12.29 24.24 20.82
C LYS A 170 13.74 24.16 20.34
N GLY A 171 14.35 25.33 20.14
CA GLY A 171 15.74 25.43 19.69
C GLY A 171 15.90 25.67 18.19
N ASN A 172 14.82 26.05 17.49
CA ASN A 172 14.79 26.23 16.04
C ASN A 172 15.17 24.93 15.32
N VAL A 173 14.54 23.83 15.70
CA VAL A 173 14.73 22.51 15.09
C VAL A 173 13.51 22.18 14.26
N CYS A 174 13.73 21.82 13.01
CA CYS A 174 12.67 21.31 12.14
C CYS A 174 12.39 19.85 12.48
N GLU A 175 11.29 19.58 13.15
CA GLU A 175 10.79 18.22 13.36
C GLU A 175 9.93 17.84 12.15
N TYR A 176 10.28 16.77 11.45
CA TYR A 176 9.44 16.23 10.39
C TYR A 176 8.56 15.10 10.93
N GLN A 177 7.39 14.95 10.33
CA GLN A 177 6.48 13.85 10.59
C GLN A 177 6.06 13.27 9.26
N MET A 178 6.55 12.08 8.94
CA MET A 178 6.21 11.38 7.71
C MET A 178 5.37 10.16 8.03
N SER A 179 4.26 10.03 7.31
CA SER A 179 3.43 8.84 7.33
C SER A 179 3.39 8.25 5.94
N TYR A 180 3.62 6.95 5.87
CA TYR A 180 3.48 6.17 4.67
C TYR A 180 2.03 5.63 4.64
N GLY A 181 1.45 5.50 3.46
CA GLY A 181 0.13 4.88 3.24
C GLY A 181 -0.01 3.39 3.62
N ASP A 182 1.08 2.71 4.01
CA ASP A 182 1.04 1.43 4.74
C ASP A 182 0.93 1.66 6.26
N GLN A 183 0.71 2.91 6.66
CA GLN A 183 0.61 3.41 8.03
C GLN A 183 1.90 3.29 8.84
N SER A 184 3.02 2.94 8.19
CA SER A 184 4.32 3.15 8.79
C SER A 184 4.57 4.63 8.96
N HIS A 185 5.35 4.99 9.98
CA HIS A 185 5.65 6.37 10.28
C HIS A 185 7.10 6.55 10.67
N THR A 186 7.56 7.78 10.52
CA THR A 186 8.83 8.25 11.03
C THR A 186 8.69 9.70 11.47
N ILE A 187 9.14 9.98 12.68
CA ILE A 187 9.15 11.30 13.30
C ILE A 187 10.55 11.55 13.83
N GLY A 188 11.08 12.73 13.58
CA GLY A 188 12.38 13.13 14.13
C GLY A 188 12.86 14.45 13.59
N ASP A 189 14.16 14.69 13.72
CA ASP A 189 14.76 15.94 13.31
C ASP A 189 15.15 15.88 11.84
N LEU A 190 14.79 16.92 11.07
CA LEU A 190 15.43 17.14 9.77
C LEU A 190 16.87 17.59 10.04
N ALA A 191 17.82 17.03 9.30
CA ALA A 191 19.23 17.31 9.49
C ALA A 191 20.00 17.26 8.17
N PHE A 192 21.21 17.81 8.18
CA PHE A 192 22.18 17.74 7.11
C PHE A 192 23.39 16.94 7.57
N ASP A 193 23.88 16.05 6.73
CA ASP A 193 25.18 15.42 6.95
C ASP A 193 25.85 15.07 5.61
N LYS A 194 27.03 14.43 5.67
CA LYS A 194 27.76 13.94 4.51
C LYS A 194 27.29 12.53 4.16
N PHE A 195 26.80 12.36 2.94
CA PHE A 195 26.46 11.06 2.38
C PHE A 195 27.63 10.54 1.55
N THR A 196 27.90 9.24 1.61
CA THR A 196 28.95 8.58 0.84
C THR A 196 28.36 7.37 0.12
N PHE A 197 28.49 7.37 -1.19
CA PHE A 197 27.91 6.39 -2.10
C PHE A 197 29.01 5.43 -2.60
N PRO A 198 28.89 4.12 -2.32
CA PRO A 198 29.92 3.14 -2.70
C PRO A 198 29.84 2.79 -4.18
N SER A 199 30.55 3.54 -5.02
CA SER A 199 30.49 3.36 -6.48
C SER A 199 31.10 2.03 -6.93
N THR A 200 30.45 1.34 -7.86
CA THR A 200 30.97 0.11 -8.49
C THR A 200 32.26 0.35 -9.29
N SER A 201 32.59 1.60 -9.61
CA SER A 201 33.89 2.00 -10.19
C SER A 201 35.06 1.92 -9.20
N GLY A 202 34.81 1.56 -7.93
CA GLY A 202 35.81 1.42 -6.86
C GLY A 202 36.23 2.75 -6.23
N LYS A 203 35.56 3.86 -6.56
CA LYS A 203 35.78 5.18 -5.97
C LYS A 203 34.48 5.72 -5.38
N ASP A 204 34.39 5.72 -4.07
CA ASP A 204 33.23 6.25 -3.37
C ASP A 204 32.99 7.73 -3.70
N VAL A 205 31.72 8.10 -3.87
CA VAL A 205 31.29 9.48 -4.11
C VAL A 205 30.76 10.05 -2.81
N ALA A 206 31.43 11.07 -2.26
CA ALA A 206 31.01 11.72 -1.03
C ALA A 206 30.40 13.09 -1.32
N ILE A 207 29.17 13.31 -0.84
CA ILE A 207 28.42 14.54 -1.03
C ILE A 207 28.09 15.15 0.34
N PRO A 208 28.55 16.39 0.63
CA PRO A 208 28.31 17.04 1.91
C PRO A 208 26.95 17.77 1.93
N ASN A 209 26.42 17.97 3.14
CA ASN A 209 25.19 18.72 3.41
C ASN A 209 23.96 18.18 2.65
N VAL A 210 23.80 16.86 2.61
CA VAL A 210 22.56 16.22 2.14
C VAL A 210 21.55 16.25 3.28
N ALA A 211 20.36 16.79 3.03
CA ALA A 211 19.23 16.81 3.94
C ALA A 211 18.60 15.42 4.04
N PHE A 212 18.34 14.99 5.27
CA PHE A 212 17.74 13.69 5.58
C PHE A 212 17.00 13.73 6.91
N GLY A 213 16.06 12.80 7.07
CA GLY A 213 15.35 12.60 8.33
C GLY A 213 16.19 11.77 9.32
N CYS A 214 16.49 12.35 10.48
CA CYS A 214 17.07 11.64 11.61
C CYS A 214 15.93 11.17 12.53
N GLY A 215 15.43 9.96 12.28
CA GLY A 215 14.19 9.44 12.89
C GLY A 215 14.39 9.00 14.34
N HIS A 216 13.56 9.52 15.24
CA HIS A 216 13.58 9.23 16.68
C HIS A 216 12.37 8.40 17.14
N ASP A 217 11.26 8.45 16.40
CA ASP A 217 10.09 7.58 16.57
C ASP A 217 9.73 6.99 15.20
N ASN A 218 9.88 5.69 15.04
CA ASN A 218 9.71 5.01 13.75
C ASN A 218 8.98 3.68 13.94
N GLY A 219 7.83 3.51 13.29
CA GLY A 219 7.00 2.32 13.46
C GLY A 219 6.34 1.87 12.16
N GLY A 220 5.65 0.73 12.23
CA GLY A 220 4.90 0.15 11.11
C GLY A 220 5.50 -1.15 10.59
N THR A 221 5.64 -1.27 9.27
CA THR A 221 6.01 -2.52 8.57
C THR A 221 7.51 -2.77 8.46
N PHE A 222 8.32 -1.87 8.98
CA PHE A 222 9.75 -2.02 8.98
C PHE A 222 10.17 -3.21 9.84
N ASN A 223 11.27 -3.83 9.46
CA ASN A 223 11.85 -4.96 10.18
C ASN A 223 13.34 -4.69 10.44
N ASN A 224 13.96 -5.63 11.13
CA ASN A 224 15.32 -5.52 11.62
C ASN A 224 16.43 -5.52 10.57
N TYR A 225 16.13 -5.73 9.30
CA TYR A 225 17.15 -5.77 8.26
C TYR A 225 17.33 -4.46 7.49
N THR A 226 16.46 -3.48 7.73
CA THR A 226 16.51 -2.15 7.11
C THR A 226 16.69 -1.07 8.17
N SER A 227 17.23 0.08 7.78
CA SER A 227 17.44 1.23 8.66
C SER A 227 16.50 2.40 8.38
N GLY A 228 15.75 2.35 7.27
CA GLY A 228 14.86 3.42 6.81
C GLY A 228 14.62 3.34 5.30
N ILE A 229 14.38 4.49 4.67
CA ILE A 229 14.06 4.63 3.24
C ILE A 229 15.04 5.62 2.58
N ILE A 230 15.43 5.32 1.35
CA ILE A 230 16.11 6.21 0.41
C ILE A 230 15.06 6.68 -0.60
N GLY A 231 14.60 7.92 -0.42
CA GLY A 231 13.57 8.54 -1.25
C GLY A 231 14.14 9.00 -2.59
N LEU A 232 13.67 8.36 -3.65
CA LEU A 232 14.05 8.59 -5.06
C LEU A 232 12.94 9.32 -5.83
N GLY A 233 11.93 9.85 -5.13
CA GLY A 233 10.81 10.60 -5.73
C GLY A 233 11.21 11.93 -6.39
N GLY A 234 10.23 12.57 -7.02
CA GLY A 234 10.40 13.82 -7.77
C GLY A 234 10.27 15.11 -6.95
N GLY A 235 9.97 15.03 -5.65
CA GLY A 235 9.80 16.18 -4.77
C GLY A 235 11.12 16.82 -4.32
N GLU A 236 11.06 18.06 -3.84
CA GLU A 236 12.24 18.91 -3.62
C GLU A 236 13.25 18.34 -2.60
N VAL A 237 12.76 17.64 -1.57
CA VAL A 237 13.61 17.01 -0.55
C VAL A 237 14.16 15.64 -0.97
N SER A 238 13.87 15.17 -2.18
CA SER A 238 14.40 13.90 -2.65
C SER A 238 15.90 13.93 -2.91
N ILE A 239 16.55 12.79 -2.74
CA ILE A 239 18.00 12.71 -3.00
C ILE A 239 18.32 12.97 -4.48
N ILE A 240 17.37 12.75 -5.39
CA ILE A 240 17.54 13.05 -6.81
C ILE A 240 17.66 14.56 -7.03
N ASN A 241 16.77 15.35 -6.42
CA ASN A 241 16.76 16.80 -6.59
C ASN A 241 17.83 17.51 -5.75
N GLN A 242 18.14 17.01 -4.55
CA GLN A 242 19.22 17.55 -3.73
C GLN A 242 20.59 17.43 -4.43
N LEU A 243 20.79 16.37 -5.22
CA LEU A 243 22.03 16.09 -5.93
C LEU A 243 22.06 16.65 -7.36
N ASP A 244 21.09 17.47 -7.76
CA ASP A 244 20.93 17.92 -9.16
C ASP A 244 22.21 18.56 -9.74
N LYS A 245 22.99 19.27 -8.93
CA LYS A 245 24.25 19.88 -9.39
C LYS A 245 25.31 18.85 -9.73
N GLU A 246 25.34 17.74 -9.02
CA GLU A 246 26.26 16.63 -9.21
C GLU A 246 25.78 15.73 -10.35
N ILE A 247 24.48 15.41 -10.39
CA ILE A 247 23.93 14.37 -11.28
C ILE A 247 23.14 14.93 -12.48
N ASN A 248 23.02 16.25 -12.61
CA ASN A 248 22.20 16.94 -13.62
C ASN A 248 20.76 16.39 -13.73
N GLY A 249 20.16 16.06 -12.58
CA GLY A 249 18.79 15.54 -12.48
C GLY A 249 18.57 14.18 -13.13
N LYS A 250 19.64 13.41 -13.40
CA LYS A 250 19.55 12.13 -14.12
C LYS A 250 19.91 10.97 -13.22
N PHE A 251 19.01 10.00 -13.16
CA PHE A 251 19.29 8.65 -12.71
C PHE A 251 18.63 7.63 -13.65
N SER A 252 19.16 6.42 -13.69
CA SER A 252 18.59 5.29 -14.42
C SER A 252 18.84 4.01 -13.65
N TYR A 253 18.05 2.98 -13.88
CA TYR A 253 18.25 1.69 -13.23
C TYR A 253 18.05 0.55 -14.23
N CYS A 254 18.73 -0.56 -13.97
CA CYS A 254 18.54 -1.81 -14.67
C CYS A 254 18.25 -2.89 -13.63
N LEU A 255 17.00 -3.36 -13.62
CA LEU A 255 16.49 -4.33 -12.67
C LEU A 255 16.58 -5.74 -13.28
N ILE A 256 17.19 -6.67 -12.56
CA ILE A 256 17.27 -8.08 -13.00
C ILE A 256 15.96 -8.81 -12.67
N SER A 257 15.54 -9.71 -13.56
CA SER A 257 14.31 -10.50 -13.43
C SER A 257 14.47 -11.73 -12.51
N ILE A 258 13.36 -12.20 -11.95
CA ILE A 258 13.17 -13.54 -11.35
C ILE A 258 12.95 -14.55 -12.50
N PRO A 259 13.43 -15.83 -12.47
CA PRO A 259 14.03 -16.57 -11.35
C PRO A 259 15.52 -16.39 -11.09
N LEU A 260 15.82 -16.46 -9.79
CA LEU A 260 17.16 -16.39 -9.20
C LEU A 260 17.87 -17.77 -9.12
N ASP A 261 17.29 -18.81 -9.74
CA ASP A 261 17.81 -20.19 -9.68
C ASP A 261 18.82 -20.50 -10.80
N SER A 262 19.18 -19.51 -11.62
CA SER A 262 20.35 -19.65 -12.48
C SER A 262 21.62 -19.59 -11.62
N PRO A 263 22.62 -20.47 -11.81
CA PRO A 263 23.89 -20.48 -11.06
C PRO A 263 24.76 -19.22 -11.25
N ILE A 264 24.22 -18.16 -11.86
CA ILE A 264 24.79 -16.82 -12.00
C ILE A 264 24.54 -16.01 -10.71
N SER A 265 24.57 -16.65 -9.54
CA SER A 265 24.09 -16.18 -8.23
C SER A 265 24.91 -15.05 -7.58
N ASN A 266 25.61 -14.23 -8.38
CA ASN A 266 26.42 -13.09 -7.95
C ASN A 266 26.09 -11.76 -8.67
N VAL A 267 24.98 -11.69 -9.41
CA VAL A 267 24.61 -10.47 -10.16
C VAL A 267 23.68 -9.59 -9.32
N THR A 268 24.01 -8.31 -9.21
CA THR A 268 23.20 -7.26 -8.59
C THR A 268 22.50 -6.44 -9.67
N SER A 269 21.33 -5.87 -9.33
CA SER A 269 20.77 -4.80 -10.14
C SER A 269 21.63 -3.55 -9.95
N HIS A 270 21.53 -2.59 -10.86
CA HIS A 270 22.32 -1.35 -10.77
C HIS A 270 21.43 -0.12 -10.90
N ILE A 271 21.78 0.92 -10.15
CA ILE A 271 21.27 2.28 -10.30
C ILE A 271 22.44 3.20 -10.64
N ASN A 272 22.26 4.02 -11.66
CA ASN A 272 23.24 4.94 -12.19
C ASN A 272 22.76 6.37 -11.96
N PHE A 273 23.69 7.26 -11.66
CA PHE A 273 23.44 8.68 -11.48
C PHE A 273 24.29 9.48 -12.47
N GLY A 274 23.85 10.68 -12.82
CA GLY A 274 24.68 11.61 -13.60
C GLY A 274 24.85 11.19 -15.05
N SER A 275 26.06 11.35 -15.58
CA SER A 275 26.37 10.93 -16.95
C SER A 275 26.24 9.41 -17.14
N SER A 276 26.50 8.61 -16.10
CA SER A 276 26.34 7.15 -16.11
C SER A 276 24.87 6.73 -16.26
N ALA A 277 23.93 7.63 -15.95
CA ALA A 277 22.51 7.38 -16.14
C ALA A 277 22.05 7.49 -17.62
N THR A 278 22.91 7.98 -18.52
CA THR A 278 22.55 8.19 -19.92
C THR A 278 22.40 6.85 -20.64
N VAL A 279 21.19 6.58 -21.13
CA VAL A 279 20.90 5.42 -21.98
C VAL A 279 20.93 5.89 -23.45
N SER A 280 21.70 5.20 -24.30
CA SER A 280 21.83 5.54 -25.72
C SER A 280 21.97 4.28 -26.57
N GLY A 281 21.39 4.28 -27.76
CA GLY A 281 21.38 3.13 -28.67
C GLY A 281 20.25 3.23 -29.69
N PRO A 282 20.25 2.39 -30.74
CA PRO A 282 19.21 2.41 -31.77
C PRO A 282 17.81 2.06 -31.23
N ASP A 283 17.74 1.26 -30.17
CA ASP A 283 16.48 0.77 -29.59
C ASP A 283 16.02 1.59 -28.38
N VAL A 284 16.68 2.71 -28.10
CA VAL A 284 16.32 3.59 -26.98
C VAL A 284 15.12 4.45 -27.37
N VAL A 285 14.04 4.31 -26.61
CA VAL A 285 12.83 5.14 -26.73
C VAL A 285 12.75 6.15 -25.58
N SER A 286 12.00 7.23 -25.78
CA SER A 286 11.87 8.29 -24.76
C SER A 286 10.48 8.90 -24.80
N THR A 287 9.87 9.04 -23.64
CA THR A 287 8.57 9.68 -23.45
C THR A 287 8.70 10.83 -22.43
N PRO A 288 7.91 11.90 -22.55
CA PRO A 288 7.96 13.01 -21.59
C PRO A 288 7.54 12.58 -20.17
N LEU A 289 8.31 13.02 -19.17
CA LEU A 289 7.85 13.06 -17.78
C LEU A 289 6.86 14.21 -17.60
N ILE A 290 5.67 13.89 -17.09
CA ILE A 290 4.60 14.86 -16.86
C ILE A 290 4.71 15.40 -15.43
N LYS A 291 4.81 16.73 -15.31
CA LYS A 291 4.78 17.40 -14.00
C LYS A 291 3.34 17.51 -13.53
N LYS A 292 3.04 16.96 -12.36
CA LYS A 292 1.70 16.93 -11.77
C LYS A 292 1.81 16.83 -10.27
N ASP A 293 0.81 17.35 -9.56
CA ASP A 293 0.70 17.18 -8.12
C ASP A 293 0.02 15.84 -7.75
N PRO A 294 0.52 15.12 -6.73
CA PRO A 294 1.75 15.41 -5.98
C PRO A 294 3.03 15.20 -6.82
N SER A 295 4.00 16.10 -6.65
CA SER A 295 5.29 16.13 -7.38
C SER A 295 6.23 14.98 -7.06
N THR A 296 5.93 14.20 -6.02
CA THR A 296 6.66 12.99 -5.62
C THR A 296 6.74 11.96 -6.73
N PHE A 297 5.72 11.83 -7.58
CA PHE A 297 5.63 10.73 -8.54
C PHE A 297 6.12 11.10 -9.94
N TYR A 298 6.71 10.12 -10.63
CA TYR A 298 7.09 10.23 -12.03
C TYR A 298 5.93 9.81 -12.94
N TYR A 299 5.17 10.79 -13.44
CA TYR A 299 4.01 10.54 -14.31
C TYR A 299 4.40 10.44 -15.78
N LEU A 300 3.78 9.52 -16.49
CA LEU A 300 3.88 9.33 -17.94
C LEU A 300 2.49 9.38 -18.58
N ASN A 301 2.45 9.41 -19.91
CA ASN A 301 1.19 9.35 -20.66
C ASN A 301 1.10 8.06 -21.49
N LEU A 302 0.28 7.12 -21.04
CA LEU A 302 -0.05 5.89 -21.76
C LEU A 302 -1.19 6.15 -22.76
N GLU A 303 -0.96 5.84 -24.02
CA GLU A 303 -1.91 5.99 -25.13
C GLU A 303 -2.64 4.68 -25.46
N GLY A 304 -2.02 3.54 -25.19
CA GLY A 304 -2.61 2.23 -25.43
C GLY A 304 -1.63 1.06 -25.28
N VAL A 305 -2.13 -0.14 -25.55
CA VAL A 305 -1.34 -1.38 -25.57
C VAL A 305 -1.72 -2.18 -26.81
N SER A 306 -0.73 -2.62 -27.58
CA SER A 306 -0.92 -3.59 -28.66
C SER A 306 -0.56 -4.99 -28.21
N VAL A 307 -1.37 -5.96 -28.64
CA VAL A 307 -1.15 -7.40 -28.47
C VAL A 307 -1.17 -8.01 -29.87
N GLY A 308 0.02 -8.35 -30.38
CA GLY A 308 0.21 -8.70 -31.79
C GLY A 308 -0.32 -7.58 -32.70
N ASN A 309 -1.29 -7.90 -33.55
CA ASN A 309 -1.88 -6.94 -34.49
C ASN A 309 -3.10 -6.17 -33.93
N LYS A 310 -3.50 -6.42 -32.67
CA LYS A 310 -4.67 -5.78 -32.04
C LYS A 310 -4.21 -4.66 -31.11
N THR A 311 -4.62 -3.42 -31.38
CA THR A 311 -4.32 -2.26 -30.52
C THR A 311 -5.51 -1.87 -29.66
N LEU A 312 -5.30 -1.81 -28.34
CA LEU A 312 -6.24 -1.33 -27.34
C LEU A 312 -5.88 0.09 -26.94
N LYS A 313 -6.73 1.06 -27.30
CA LYS A 313 -6.52 2.47 -26.91
C LYS A 313 -6.85 2.68 -25.44
N TYR A 314 -5.96 3.35 -24.73
CA TYR A 314 -6.21 3.78 -23.36
C TYR A 314 -7.19 4.96 -23.38
N LYS A 315 -8.41 4.73 -22.88
CA LYS A 315 -9.44 5.78 -22.78
C LYS A 315 -9.45 6.31 -21.36
N SER A 316 -8.78 7.42 -21.13
CA SER A 316 -8.84 8.14 -19.84
C SER A 316 -10.29 8.50 -19.50
N SER A 317 -10.80 8.04 -18.36
CA SER A 317 -12.01 8.63 -17.77
C SER A 317 -11.61 9.99 -17.21
N LYS A 318 -12.22 11.08 -17.71
CA LYS A 318 -12.04 12.45 -17.22
C LYS A 318 -12.11 12.51 -15.68
N ILE A 319 -10.96 12.53 -14.99
CA ILE A 319 -10.86 12.73 -13.54
C ILE A 319 -9.80 13.80 -13.30
N GLY A 320 -10.25 14.95 -12.79
CA GLY A 320 -9.40 16.05 -12.32
C GLY A 320 -9.41 17.27 -13.23
N SER A 321 -9.59 18.45 -12.65
CA SER A 321 -9.60 19.76 -13.30
C SER A 321 -8.20 20.22 -13.77
N GLY A 322 -7.43 19.32 -14.38
CA GLY A 322 -6.07 19.54 -14.83
C GLY A 322 -5.58 18.47 -15.81
N GLY A 323 -5.96 18.60 -17.09
CA GLY A 323 -5.32 17.93 -18.24
C GLY A 323 -5.60 16.43 -18.44
N GLU A 324 -5.55 15.99 -19.70
CA GLU A 324 -5.63 14.58 -20.14
C GLU A 324 -4.32 13.79 -19.92
N GLU A 325 -3.27 14.45 -19.41
CA GLU A 325 -1.89 13.95 -19.33
C GLU A 325 -1.49 13.44 -17.93
N GLY A 326 -0.50 12.54 -17.87
CA GLY A 326 -0.02 11.98 -16.61
C GLY A 326 -0.98 10.94 -16.01
N ASN A 327 -1.25 9.87 -16.77
CA ASN A 327 -2.26 8.86 -16.48
C ASN A 327 -1.71 7.53 -15.93
N ILE A 328 -0.38 7.39 -15.88
CA ILE A 328 0.33 6.25 -15.30
C ILE A 328 1.59 6.75 -14.59
N ILE A 329 2.00 6.07 -13.53
CA ILE A 329 3.20 6.37 -12.75
C ILE A 329 4.20 5.23 -12.96
N ILE A 330 5.49 5.55 -13.05
CA ILE A 330 6.56 4.56 -12.94
C ILE A 330 7.00 4.46 -11.47
N ASP A 331 6.92 3.25 -10.91
CA ASP A 331 7.29 2.98 -9.52
C ASP A 331 8.10 1.70 -9.38
N SER A 332 9.36 1.82 -8.97
CA SER A 332 10.23 0.67 -8.69
C SER A 332 9.86 -0.06 -7.39
N GLY A 333 9.04 0.57 -6.53
CA GLY A 333 8.50 -0.02 -5.31
C GLY A 333 7.36 -1.01 -5.54
N THR A 334 6.89 -1.18 -6.79
CA THR A 334 5.79 -2.07 -7.17
C THR A 334 6.24 -3.04 -8.26
N THR A 335 6.25 -4.35 -7.97
CA THR A 335 6.64 -5.39 -8.95
C THR A 335 5.63 -5.52 -10.10
N LEU A 336 4.33 -5.32 -9.82
CA LEU A 336 3.26 -5.51 -10.81
C LEU A 336 2.85 -4.21 -11.51
N THR A 337 2.44 -4.33 -12.78
CA THR A 337 1.80 -3.22 -13.50
C THR A 337 0.30 -3.23 -13.26
N PHE A 338 -0.22 -2.15 -12.67
CA PHE A 338 -1.63 -1.98 -12.38
C PHE A 338 -2.34 -1.14 -13.43
N LEU A 339 -3.40 -1.71 -14.00
CA LEU A 339 -4.21 -1.04 -15.02
C LEU A 339 -5.66 -0.85 -14.53
N PRO A 340 -6.34 0.23 -14.99
CA PRO A 340 -7.77 0.40 -14.72
C PRO A 340 -8.56 -0.81 -15.20
N ASN A 341 -9.58 -1.20 -14.44
CA ASN A 341 -10.37 -2.40 -14.69
C ASN A 341 -10.78 -2.58 -16.16
N ASP A 342 -11.44 -1.57 -16.72
CA ASP A 342 -12.07 -1.70 -18.04
C ASP A 342 -11.02 -1.87 -19.15
N PHE A 343 -9.86 -1.23 -18.98
CA PHE A 343 -8.73 -1.39 -19.88
C PHE A 343 -8.07 -2.77 -19.69
N TYR A 344 -7.87 -3.19 -18.43
CA TYR A 344 -7.31 -4.51 -18.12
C TYR A 344 -8.19 -5.64 -18.64
N SER A 345 -9.51 -5.63 -18.43
CA SER A 345 -10.40 -6.69 -18.92
C SER A 345 -10.37 -6.81 -20.44
N SER A 346 -10.24 -5.68 -21.15
CA SER A 346 -10.07 -5.67 -22.61
C SER A 346 -8.72 -6.30 -23.01
N LEU A 347 -7.67 -5.99 -22.27
CA LEU A 347 -6.32 -6.54 -22.47
C LEU A 347 -6.27 -8.04 -22.17
N GLU A 348 -6.83 -8.46 -21.05
CA GLU A 348 -6.97 -9.85 -20.62
C GLU A 348 -7.70 -10.68 -21.69
N SER A 349 -8.87 -10.22 -22.14
CA SER A 349 -9.60 -10.88 -23.24
C SER A 349 -8.78 -10.96 -24.52
N THR A 350 -8.02 -9.91 -24.85
CA THR A 350 -7.20 -9.89 -26.06
C THR A 350 -6.01 -10.85 -25.97
N LEU A 351 -5.40 -10.97 -24.78
CA LEU A 351 -4.34 -11.94 -24.51
C LEU A 351 -4.85 -13.38 -24.58
N VAL A 352 -6.01 -13.65 -23.97
CA VAL A 352 -6.66 -14.98 -24.03
C VAL A 352 -6.97 -15.39 -25.47
N ASP A 353 -7.46 -14.47 -26.29
CA ASP A 353 -7.73 -14.73 -27.71
C ASP A 353 -6.46 -14.98 -28.55
N SER A 354 -5.31 -14.45 -28.10
CA SER A 354 -4.08 -14.41 -28.90
C SER A 354 -3.06 -15.48 -28.49
N ILE A 355 -3.18 -16.04 -27.30
CA ILE A 355 -2.28 -17.07 -26.77
C ILE A 355 -2.89 -18.45 -27.00
N SER A 356 -2.15 -19.32 -27.70
CA SER A 356 -2.62 -20.66 -28.08
C SER A 356 -2.36 -21.74 -27.00
N ALA A 357 -1.82 -21.36 -25.85
CA ALA A 357 -1.52 -22.28 -24.75
C ALA A 357 -2.76 -22.63 -23.91
N THR A 358 -2.76 -23.80 -23.28
CA THR A 358 -3.86 -24.25 -22.41
C THR A 358 -3.93 -23.37 -21.17
N ARG A 359 -5.09 -22.74 -20.94
CA ARG A 359 -5.32 -21.96 -19.71
C ARG A 359 -5.42 -22.89 -18.49
N LYS A 360 -4.78 -22.49 -17.40
CA LYS A 360 -4.90 -23.12 -16.07
C LYS A 360 -5.52 -22.14 -15.09
N GLU A 361 -6.16 -22.68 -14.06
CA GLU A 361 -6.62 -21.91 -12.92
C GLU A 361 -5.56 -21.98 -11.83
N ASP A 362 -5.19 -20.83 -11.26
CA ASP A 362 -4.33 -20.79 -10.09
C ASP A 362 -5.14 -21.24 -8.85
N PRO A 363 -4.74 -22.35 -8.18
CA PRO A 363 -5.44 -22.86 -7.00
C PRO A 363 -5.53 -21.84 -5.85
N SER A 364 -4.61 -20.86 -5.82
CA SER A 364 -4.56 -19.82 -4.79
C SER A 364 -5.38 -18.57 -5.11
N GLY A 365 -5.93 -18.45 -6.33
CA GLY A 365 -6.69 -17.27 -6.79
C GLY A 365 -5.89 -15.96 -6.85
N THR A 366 -4.57 -16.04 -6.77
CA THR A 366 -3.64 -14.89 -6.82
C THR A 366 -3.45 -14.39 -8.25
N PHE A 367 -3.35 -15.33 -9.20
CA PHE A 367 -3.04 -15.09 -10.60
C PHE A 367 -4.28 -15.29 -11.50
N ARG A 368 -4.52 -14.34 -12.43
CA ARG A 368 -5.72 -14.36 -13.31
C ARG A 368 -5.50 -15.05 -14.66
N LEU A 369 -4.28 -14.97 -15.18
CA LEU A 369 -3.89 -15.52 -16.47
C LEU A 369 -2.73 -16.49 -16.25
N CYS A 370 -3.05 -17.79 -16.24
CA CYS A 370 -2.07 -18.86 -16.13
C CYS A 370 -2.18 -19.76 -17.36
N TYR A 371 -1.03 -20.17 -17.89
CA TYR A 371 -0.95 -21.04 -19.05
C TYR A 371 -0.01 -22.21 -18.76
N GLU A 372 -0.39 -23.39 -19.22
CA GLU A 372 0.46 -24.57 -19.21
C GLU A 372 1.68 -24.36 -20.12
N SER A 373 2.86 -24.74 -19.64
CA SER A 373 4.10 -24.63 -20.38
C SER A 373 5.00 -25.85 -20.17
N GLU A 374 5.63 -26.33 -21.25
CA GLU A 374 6.59 -27.43 -21.15
C GLU A 374 7.94 -26.97 -20.56
N ASN A 375 8.32 -25.70 -20.73
CA ASN A 375 9.64 -25.16 -20.35
C ASN A 375 9.56 -23.81 -19.61
N GLY A 376 8.41 -23.49 -19.01
CA GLY A 376 8.18 -22.20 -18.32
C GLY A 376 7.98 -20.98 -19.23
N THR A 377 8.00 -21.19 -20.54
CA THR A 377 7.76 -20.17 -21.57
C THR A 377 6.54 -20.49 -22.40
N ILE A 378 5.81 -19.46 -22.82
CA ILE A 378 4.68 -19.57 -23.75
C ILE A 378 4.99 -18.76 -24.99
N ASP A 379 4.44 -19.19 -26.13
CA ASP A 379 4.43 -18.40 -27.37
C ASP A 379 3.42 -17.25 -27.22
N ALA A 380 3.81 -16.25 -26.43
CA ALA A 380 3.03 -15.06 -26.18
C ALA A 380 3.18 -14.09 -27.38
N PRO A 381 2.09 -13.44 -27.83
CA PRO A 381 2.17 -12.41 -28.85
C PRO A 381 3.05 -11.25 -28.36
N THR A 382 3.68 -10.53 -29.29
CA THR A 382 4.38 -9.28 -28.98
C THR A 382 3.44 -8.31 -28.29
N ILE A 383 3.84 -7.79 -27.13
CA ILE A 383 3.09 -6.78 -26.38
C ILE A 383 3.86 -5.46 -26.48
N VAL A 384 3.21 -4.42 -26.99
CA VAL A 384 3.80 -3.08 -27.10
C VAL A 384 2.98 -2.10 -26.27
N THR A 385 3.63 -1.44 -25.32
CA THR A 385 3.05 -0.32 -24.58
C THR A 385 3.32 0.98 -25.33
N HIS A 386 2.26 1.70 -25.69
CA HIS A 386 2.33 2.95 -26.44
C HIS A 386 2.26 4.11 -25.44
N PHE A 387 3.38 4.76 -25.20
CA PHE A 387 3.45 6.03 -24.50
C PHE A 387 3.53 7.19 -25.48
N ALA A 388 3.26 8.40 -25.02
CA ALA A 388 3.44 9.60 -25.84
C ALA A 388 4.88 9.65 -26.38
N ASN A 389 5.02 9.58 -27.71
CA ASN A 389 6.28 9.55 -28.47
C ASN A 389 7.18 8.31 -28.28
N ALA A 390 6.69 7.24 -27.65
CA ALA A 390 7.50 6.04 -27.43
C ALA A 390 6.67 4.76 -27.50
N ASP A 391 7.11 3.83 -28.34
CA ASP A 391 6.59 2.46 -28.38
C ASP A 391 7.58 1.54 -27.67
N LEU A 392 7.18 1.01 -26.52
CA LEU A 392 8.01 0.12 -25.73
C LEU A 392 7.49 -1.32 -25.87
N GLU A 393 8.23 -2.13 -26.62
CA GLU A 393 8.03 -3.57 -26.72
C GLU A 393 8.44 -4.24 -25.40
N LEU A 394 7.53 -5.02 -24.82
CA LEU A 394 7.75 -5.74 -23.57
C LEU A 394 8.21 -7.17 -23.87
N SER A 395 9.29 -7.60 -23.22
CA SER A 395 9.74 -8.98 -23.35
C SER A 395 8.74 -9.95 -22.71
N PRO A 396 8.68 -11.21 -23.17
CA PRO A 396 7.87 -12.24 -22.52
C PRO A 396 8.19 -12.37 -21.02
N SER A 397 9.47 -12.29 -20.62
CA SER A 397 9.90 -12.36 -19.22
C SER A 397 9.48 -11.17 -18.35
N SER A 398 9.08 -10.05 -18.95
CA SER A 398 8.56 -8.88 -18.23
C SER A 398 7.03 -8.86 -18.13
N THR A 399 6.35 -9.75 -18.87
CA THR A 399 4.89 -9.81 -18.98
C THR A 399 4.33 -11.14 -18.47
N PHE A 400 5.13 -12.20 -18.49
CA PHE A 400 4.84 -13.52 -17.95
C PHE A 400 6.00 -14.04 -17.11
N ALA A 401 5.68 -14.63 -15.95
CA ALA A 401 6.65 -15.27 -15.07
C ALA A 401 6.42 -16.79 -15.01
N GLU A 402 7.52 -17.54 -14.99
CA GLU A 402 7.49 -18.99 -14.79
C GLU A 402 7.22 -19.34 -13.32
N ILE A 403 6.42 -20.39 -13.10
CA ILE A 403 6.11 -20.98 -11.80
C ILE A 403 6.23 -22.50 -11.92
N GLU A 404 6.89 -23.13 -10.95
CA GLU A 404 6.89 -24.60 -10.81
C GLU A 404 5.70 -25.03 -9.95
N GLN A 405 5.02 -26.10 -10.38
CA GLN A 405 3.91 -26.68 -9.64
C GLN A 405 4.43 -27.40 -8.40
N ASP A 406 4.09 -26.90 -7.20
CA ASP A 406 4.42 -27.54 -5.91
C ASP A 406 3.51 -28.76 -5.63
N ASP A 407 3.29 -29.63 -6.62
CA ASP A 407 2.58 -30.92 -6.46
C ASP A 407 3.57 -32.10 -6.51
N PRO A 408 3.85 -32.80 -5.40
CA PRO A 408 4.72 -33.97 -5.38
C PRO A 408 4.18 -35.19 -6.17
N TYR A 409 2.95 -35.11 -6.71
CA TYR A 409 2.31 -36.16 -7.50
C TYR A 409 2.06 -35.77 -8.98
N ALA A 410 2.18 -34.49 -9.34
CA ALA A 410 2.15 -34.06 -10.73
C ALA A 410 3.60 -34.00 -11.25
N GLY A 411 3.96 -34.90 -12.17
CA GLY A 411 5.32 -34.96 -12.71
C GLY A 411 5.72 -33.67 -13.43
N GLY A 412 6.43 -32.77 -12.74
CA GLY A 412 7.30 -31.73 -13.32
C GLY A 412 6.67 -30.74 -14.30
N ALA A 413 5.36 -30.51 -14.26
CA ALA A 413 4.71 -29.53 -15.14
C ALA A 413 5.02 -28.09 -14.70
N LYS A 414 5.33 -27.22 -15.68
CA LYS A 414 5.63 -25.80 -15.48
C LYS A 414 4.47 -24.93 -15.96
N GLU A 415 4.30 -23.76 -15.36
CA GLU A 415 3.23 -22.83 -15.72
C GLU A 415 3.79 -21.41 -15.93
N SER A 416 3.15 -20.64 -16.82
CA SER A 416 3.49 -19.24 -17.10
C SER A 416 2.35 -18.31 -16.68
N HIS A 417 2.67 -17.26 -15.93
CA HIS A 417 1.72 -16.41 -15.21
C HIS A 417 1.80 -14.95 -15.63
N GLY A 418 0.67 -14.33 -15.99
CA GLY A 418 0.60 -12.93 -16.42
C GLY A 418 0.91 -11.93 -15.30
N MET A 419 1.80 -10.97 -15.57
CA MET A 419 2.25 -9.91 -14.65
C MET A 419 1.51 -8.57 -14.82
N LEU A 420 0.71 -8.44 -15.88
CA LEU A 420 -0.25 -7.36 -16.04
C LEU A 420 -1.49 -7.72 -15.22
N VAL A 421 -1.91 -6.84 -14.31
CA VAL A 421 -2.97 -7.17 -13.36
C VAL A 421 -4.03 -6.08 -13.24
N ARG A 422 -5.27 -6.53 -13.02
CA ARG A 422 -6.41 -5.68 -12.67
C ARG A 422 -6.14 -4.99 -11.34
N GLN A 423 -6.41 -3.70 -11.26
CA GLN A 423 -6.52 -3.02 -9.97
C GLN A 423 -7.72 -3.60 -9.18
N ARG A 424 -7.46 -4.31 -8.07
CA ARG A 424 -8.51 -4.93 -7.23
C ARG A 424 -9.44 -3.82 -6.68
N ARG A 425 -10.76 -4.01 -6.84
CA ARG A 425 -11.80 -3.16 -6.24
C ARG A 425 -12.80 -4.07 -5.52
N GLN A 426 -13.05 -3.83 -4.23
CA GLN A 426 -14.33 -4.20 -3.65
C GLN A 426 -15.35 -3.13 -4.07
N ARG A 427 -16.45 -3.53 -4.70
CA ARG A 427 -17.55 -2.64 -5.10
C ARG A 427 -18.81 -3.00 -4.32
N VAL A 428 -19.37 -2.01 -3.66
CA VAL A 428 -20.81 -1.87 -3.43
C VAL A 428 -21.18 -0.58 -4.18
N SER A 429 -22.06 -0.66 -5.17
CA SER A 429 -22.35 0.49 -6.06
C SER A 429 -23.73 1.04 -5.74
N PHE A 430 -23.83 2.34 -5.43
CA PHE A 430 -25.08 3.09 -5.36
C PHE A 430 -25.03 4.22 -6.40
N TRP A 431 -26.10 4.42 -7.15
CA TRP A 431 -26.22 5.46 -8.19
C TRP A 431 -27.19 6.54 -7.70
N PHE A 432 -26.79 7.81 -7.79
CA PHE A 432 -27.63 8.96 -7.46
C PHE A 432 -27.85 9.83 -8.71
N GLU A 433 -29.11 10.11 -9.08
CA GLU A 433 -29.44 11.06 -10.14
C GLU A 433 -29.86 12.40 -9.52
N GLY A 434 -29.13 13.47 -9.84
CA GLY A 434 -29.55 14.85 -9.62
C GLY A 434 -30.17 15.42 -10.90
N SER A 435 -31.19 16.26 -10.78
CA SER A 435 -31.88 16.86 -11.91
C SER A 435 -31.02 17.93 -12.61
N GLY A 436 -30.16 17.48 -13.52
CA GLY A 436 -29.39 18.31 -14.45
C GLY A 436 -28.89 17.41 -15.59
N ASP A 437 -28.96 17.89 -16.83
CA ASP A 437 -28.83 17.10 -18.08
C ASP A 437 -27.40 16.61 -18.39
N ASP A 438 -26.65 16.18 -17.36
CA ASP A 438 -25.32 15.61 -17.49
C ASP A 438 -25.22 14.40 -16.54
N ARG A 439 -25.08 13.19 -17.12
CA ARG A 439 -25.00 11.92 -16.37
C ARG A 439 -23.66 11.76 -15.62
N ARG A 440 -23.40 12.61 -14.64
CA ARG A 440 -22.35 12.47 -13.61
C ARG A 440 -22.86 13.02 -12.29
N SER A 441 -23.04 12.15 -11.31
CA SER A 441 -23.60 12.46 -10.00
C SER A 441 -22.71 13.42 -9.18
N LEU A 442 -23.09 14.69 -9.13
CA LEU A 442 -22.67 15.69 -8.13
C LEU A 442 -23.96 16.28 -7.56
N VAL A 443 -24.27 16.00 -6.30
CA VAL A 443 -25.31 16.75 -5.58
C VAL A 443 -24.71 18.11 -5.23
N PHE A 444 -25.13 19.17 -5.91
CA PHE A 444 -24.71 20.54 -5.61
C PHE A 444 -25.54 21.06 -4.43
N CYS A 445 -24.91 21.30 -3.28
CA CYS A 445 -25.57 21.84 -2.08
C CYS A 445 -25.83 23.36 -2.29
N GLU A 446 -26.98 23.76 -2.86
CA GLU A 446 -27.47 25.16 -2.80
C GLU A 446 -28.53 25.31 -1.70
N GLY A 447 -28.09 25.71 -0.51
CA GLY A 447 -28.96 26.12 0.60
C GLY A 447 -28.63 25.42 1.92
N SER A 448 -27.54 25.81 2.59
CA SER A 448 -27.13 25.17 3.86
C SER A 448 -26.78 26.16 4.95
N LEU A 449 -27.08 25.74 6.19
CA LEU A 449 -26.89 26.45 7.44
C LEU A 449 -25.50 26.08 8.00
N VAL A 450 -24.61 27.06 8.16
CA VAL A 450 -23.25 26.83 8.65
C VAL A 450 -23.27 26.40 10.11
N VAL A 451 -22.92 25.15 10.40
CA VAL A 451 -22.75 24.66 11.77
C VAL A 451 -21.33 25.02 12.24
N GLN A 452 -21.19 26.04 13.10
CA GLN A 452 -19.90 26.40 13.68
C GLN A 452 -19.58 25.60 14.95
N ARG A 453 -18.34 25.08 14.97
CA ARG A 453 -17.48 24.71 16.09
C ARG A 453 -18.18 24.25 17.37
N LYS A 454 -18.23 22.94 17.58
CA LYS A 454 -18.20 22.37 18.93
C LYS A 454 -16.80 21.84 19.19
N LYS A 455 -16.20 22.31 20.28
CA LYS A 455 -14.84 21.98 20.70
C LYS A 455 -14.97 20.80 21.66
N ASP A 456 -14.87 19.59 21.13
CA ASP A 456 -14.87 18.40 21.96
C ASP A 456 -13.43 18.11 22.44
N SER A 457 -13.32 17.43 23.58
CA SER A 457 -12.15 17.43 24.48
C SER A 457 -10.87 16.77 23.95
N GLU A 458 -10.88 16.26 22.72
CA GLU A 458 -9.76 15.51 22.13
C GLU A 458 -9.17 16.18 20.87
N GLY A 459 -9.62 17.38 20.50
CA GLY A 459 -8.90 18.25 19.56
C GLY A 459 -9.08 17.95 18.07
N GLU A 460 -10.00 17.06 17.68
CA GLU A 460 -10.26 16.74 16.27
C GLU A 460 -11.23 17.74 15.63
N ASN A 461 -10.85 18.33 14.49
CA ASN A 461 -11.68 19.31 13.76
C ASN A 461 -12.15 18.73 12.41
N GLN A 462 -13.43 18.34 12.31
CA GLN A 462 -14.11 18.14 11.03
C GLN A 462 -15.03 19.34 10.75
N ALA A 463 -15.00 19.90 9.54
CA ALA A 463 -15.86 21.02 9.15
C ALA A 463 -16.58 20.74 7.83
N GLY A 464 -17.89 20.94 7.81
CA GLY A 464 -18.75 20.69 6.65
C GLY A 464 -20.12 21.30 6.85
N ASP A 465 -20.90 21.38 5.77
CA ASP A 465 -22.28 21.84 5.82
C ASP A 465 -23.21 20.66 6.01
N LEU A 466 -24.07 20.71 7.03
CA LEU A 466 -25.22 19.82 7.08
C LEU A 466 -26.24 20.30 6.05
N SER A 467 -26.51 19.46 5.06
CA SER A 467 -27.40 19.76 3.94
C SER A 467 -28.53 18.76 3.90
N ILE A 468 -29.64 19.12 3.26
CA ILE A 468 -30.82 18.27 3.12
C ILE A 468 -31.15 18.18 1.63
N GLU A 469 -31.27 16.97 1.09
CA GLU A 469 -31.59 16.75 -0.33
C GLU A 469 -32.36 15.44 -0.54
N THR A 470 -32.84 15.25 -1.76
CA THR A 470 -33.45 14.01 -2.26
C THR A 470 -32.39 13.02 -2.70
N PHE A 471 -32.39 11.83 -2.09
CA PHE A 471 -31.49 10.73 -2.45
C PHE A 471 -32.23 9.76 -3.35
N THR A 472 -31.69 9.52 -4.55
CA THR A 472 -32.22 8.54 -5.51
C THR A 472 -31.38 7.28 -5.48
N PHE A 473 -32.00 6.11 -5.33
CA PHE A 473 -31.35 4.79 -5.30
C PHE A 473 -31.75 3.98 -6.52
N ALA A 474 -30.76 3.45 -7.24
CA ALA A 474 -31.02 2.48 -8.31
C ALA A 474 -31.49 1.14 -7.73
N SER A 475 -32.64 0.66 -8.20
CA SER A 475 -33.21 -0.62 -7.81
C SER A 475 -32.77 -1.73 -8.77
N THR A 476 -32.41 -2.89 -8.25
CA THR A 476 -32.13 -4.09 -9.07
C THR A 476 -33.39 -4.69 -9.70
N CYS A 477 -34.59 -4.24 -9.28
CA CYS A 477 -35.88 -4.76 -9.75
C CYS A 477 -36.63 -3.80 -10.70
N GLY A 478 -36.06 -2.66 -11.10
CA GLY A 478 -36.73 -1.70 -11.98
C GLY A 478 -36.42 -0.23 -11.66
N GLU A 479 -37.47 0.60 -11.57
CA GLU A 479 -37.37 2.06 -11.45
C GLU A 479 -36.59 2.52 -10.20
N ASN A 480 -35.90 3.66 -10.35
CA ASN A 480 -35.16 4.31 -9.28
C ASN A 480 -36.11 4.76 -8.16
N ILE A 481 -35.68 4.64 -6.91
CA ILE A 481 -36.43 5.07 -5.73
C ILE A 481 -35.82 6.38 -5.21
N SER A 482 -36.58 7.47 -5.25
CA SER A 482 -36.15 8.78 -4.72
C SER A 482 -36.79 9.04 -3.36
N ILE A 483 -35.95 9.38 -2.37
CA ILE A 483 -36.36 9.67 -1.00
C ILE A 483 -35.99 11.12 -0.68
N PRO A 484 -36.97 12.02 -0.52
CA PRO A 484 -36.71 13.43 -0.26
C PRO A 484 -36.33 13.67 1.21
N ASN A 485 -35.72 14.83 1.46
CA ASN A 485 -35.41 15.33 2.80
C ASN A 485 -34.41 14.49 3.61
N ILE A 486 -33.43 13.89 2.95
CA ILE A 486 -32.30 13.22 3.62
C ILE A 486 -31.27 14.27 4.01
N ALA A 487 -31.01 14.39 5.31
CA ALA A 487 -29.92 15.16 5.88
C ALA A 487 -28.59 14.41 5.74
N PHE A 488 -27.57 15.09 5.24
CA PHE A 488 -26.23 14.54 5.04
C PHE A 488 -25.18 15.64 5.19
N GLY A 489 -23.95 15.26 5.55
CA GLY A 489 -22.84 16.21 5.62
C GLY A 489 -22.17 16.40 4.27
N CYS A 490 -22.16 17.63 3.75
CA CYS A 490 -21.25 18.06 2.68
C CYS A 490 -19.92 18.44 3.37
N GLY A 491 -19.00 17.48 3.47
CA GLY A 491 -17.72 17.69 4.14
C GLY A 491 -16.79 18.62 3.35
N HIS A 492 -16.39 19.75 3.94
CA HIS A 492 -15.53 20.76 3.30
C HIS A 492 -14.07 20.65 3.73
N ALA A 493 -13.85 20.05 4.90
CA ALA A 493 -12.55 19.73 5.46
C ALA A 493 -12.61 18.31 6.03
N ASN A 494 -12.42 17.34 5.14
CA ASN A 494 -12.37 15.92 5.48
C ASN A 494 -10.91 15.55 5.71
N ARG A 495 -10.56 15.23 6.95
CA ARG A 495 -9.28 14.59 7.25
C ARG A 495 -9.60 13.11 7.53
N ASP A 496 -9.01 12.25 6.69
CA ASP A 496 -8.95 10.78 6.63
C ASP A 496 -9.80 9.92 5.67
N SER A 497 -9.25 8.72 5.40
CA SER A 497 -9.65 7.46 4.71
C SER A 497 -10.54 7.51 3.43
N PHE A 498 -11.21 8.62 3.15
CA PHE A 498 -12.00 8.88 1.92
C PHE A 498 -11.15 9.34 0.75
N THR A 499 -9.86 9.05 0.83
CA THR A 499 -8.83 9.64 -0.01
C THR A 499 -8.71 8.89 -1.33
N ASN A 500 -9.84 8.56 -1.95
CA ASN A 500 -9.92 8.12 -3.34
C ASN A 500 -11.20 8.69 -3.95
N ASN A 501 -11.13 9.32 -5.13
CA ASN A 501 -12.28 9.72 -5.97
C ASN A 501 -13.18 8.52 -6.39
N ALA A 502 -13.02 7.37 -5.74
CA ALA A 502 -13.84 6.17 -5.83
C ALA A 502 -14.81 6.02 -4.63
N ILE A 503 -14.63 6.77 -3.54
CA ILE A 503 -15.52 6.79 -2.37
C ILE A 503 -15.86 8.26 -2.10
N PHE A 504 -17.07 8.68 -2.47
CA PHE A 504 -17.51 10.07 -2.37
C PHE A 504 -18.03 10.46 -0.97
N GLY A 505 -18.02 9.51 -0.03
CA GLY A 505 -18.46 9.67 1.35
C GLY A 505 -18.78 8.34 2.02
N ILE A 506 -19.08 8.36 3.32
CA ILE A 506 -19.60 7.21 4.08
C ILE A 506 -21.11 7.19 3.98
N ILE A 507 -21.68 6.02 3.69
CA ILE A 507 -23.09 5.78 3.98
C ILE A 507 -23.20 5.27 5.41
N GLY A 508 -23.60 6.14 6.33
CA GLY A 508 -23.80 5.77 7.74
C GLY A 508 -25.03 4.88 7.90
N LEU A 509 -24.81 3.61 8.25
CA LEU A 509 -25.89 2.66 8.58
C LEU A 509 -26.12 2.50 10.10
N GLY A 510 -25.35 3.22 10.93
CA GLY A 510 -25.41 3.12 12.40
C GLY A 510 -26.73 3.58 13.04
N GLY A 511 -26.83 3.46 14.36
CA GLY A 511 -28.04 3.74 15.14
C GLY A 511 -28.40 5.22 15.31
N GLY A 512 -27.51 6.14 14.93
CA GLY A 512 -27.72 7.57 15.09
C GLY A 512 -28.88 8.13 14.25
N ASN A 513 -29.54 9.18 14.74
CA ASN A 513 -30.74 9.75 14.07
C ASN A 513 -30.49 10.28 12.66
N VAL A 514 -29.25 10.66 12.33
CA VAL A 514 -28.84 11.14 11.00
C VAL A 514 -28.31 10.02 10.10
N SER A 515 -28.36 8.76 10.54
CA SER A 515 -28.01 7.62 9.67
C SER A 515 -29.06 7.46 8.56
N ILE A 516 -28.63 6.98 7.41
CA ILE A 516 -29.52 6.91 6.23
C ILE A 516 -30.70 5.97 6.49
N VAL A 517 -30.49 4.89 7.25
CA VAL A 517 -31.50 3.89 7.58
C VAL A 517 -32.56 4.42 8.54
N ASN A 518 -32.19 5.32 9.46
CA ASN A 518 -33.14 5.97 10.36
C ASN A 518 -33.92 7.08 9.67
N GLN A 519 -33.28 7.81 8.75
CA GLN A 519 -33.95 8.84 7.95
C GLN A 519 -34.95 8.24 6.96
N MET A 520 -34.61 7.09 6.35
CA MET A 520 -35.47 6.33 5.43
C MET A 520 -36.44 5.36 6.13
N ASN A 521 -36.57 5.44 7.47
CA ASN A 521 -37.29 4.43 8.25
C ASN A 521 -38.76 4.25 7.82
N LYS A 522 -39.43 5.32 7.35
CA LYS A 522 -40.82 5.22 6.87
C LYS A 522 -40.92 4.37 5.61
N GLU A 523 -39.96 4.51 4.71
CA GLU A 523 -39.89 3.85 3.41
C GLU A 523 -39.41 2.40 3.56
N ILE A 524 -38.40 2.17 4.39
CA ILE A 524 -37.76 0.86 4.58
C ILE A 524 -38.26 0.10 5.80
N LYS A 525 -39.24 0.63 6.53
CA LYS A 525 -39.80 0.04 7.77
C LYS A 525 -38.73 -0.33 8.80
N GLY A 526 -37.62 0.41 8.81
CA GLY A 526 -36.46 0.22 9.69
C GLY A 526 -35.71 -1.09 9.47
N LYS A 527 -35.72 -1.64 8.24
CA LYS A 527 -35.07 -2.90 7.92
C LYS A 527 -34.07 -2.77 6.79
N PHE A 528 -32.89 -3.35 6.99
CA PHE A 528 -31.90 -3.53 5.95
C PHE A 528 -31.15 -4.85 6.13
N SER A 529 -30.58 -5.38 5.04
CA SER A 529 -29.76 -6.59 5.11
C SER A 529 -28.63 -6.58 4.10
N TYR A 530 -27.61 -7.40 4.37
CA TYR A 530 -26.48 -7.60 3.44
C TYR A 530 -25.99 -9.05 3.50
N CYS A 531 -25.34 -9.47 2.43
CA CYS A 531 -24.68 -10.78 2.33
C CYS A 531 -23.29 -10.55 1.72
N PHE A 532 -22.23 -10.86 2.46
CA PHE A 532 -20.86 -10.70 1.97
C PHE A 532 -20.30 -11.99 1.39
N ILE A 533 -19.85 -11.90 0.14
CA ILE A 533 -19.13 -12.95 -0.57
C ILE A 533 -17.72 -13.11 0.00
N PRO A 534 -17.20 -14.36 0.13
CA PRO A 534 -15.83 -14.61 0.54
C PRO A 534 -14.80 -13.84 -0.29
N LEU A 535 -13.75 -13.35 0.36
CA LEU A 535 -12.72 -12.48 -0.23
C LEU A 535 -12.07 -13.07 -1.50
N GLU A 536 -11.96 -14.40 -1.55
CA GLU A 536 -11.36 -15.18 -2.64
C GLU A 536 -12.22 -15.21 -3.93
N LEU A 537 -13.52 -14.94 -3.84
CA LEU A 537 -14.49 -15.10 -4.94
C LEU A 537 -14.98 -13.76 -5.53
N LEU A 538 -14.43 -12.62 -5.09
CA LEU A 538 -14.90 -11.25 -5.42
C LEU A 538 -14.53 -10.77 -6.84
N LEU A 539 -14.10 -11.65 -7.73
CA LEU A 539 -13.53 -11.24 -9.02
C LEU A 539 -14.60 -10.77 -10.03
N ASP A 540 -15.85 -11.24 -9.91
CA ASP A 540 -16.96 -11.00 -10.86
C ASP A 540 -18.34 -10.68 -10.23
N SER A 541 -18.40 -10.47 -8.91
CA SER A 541 -19.66 -10.30 -8.17
C SER A 541 -19.69 -8.99 -7.37
N SER A 542 -20.87 -8.36 -7.31
CA SER A 542 -21.14 -7.20 -6.44
C SER A 542 -21.89 -7.65 -5.20
N ASN A 543 -21.50 -7.14 -4.02
CA ASN A 543 -22.32 -7.31 -2.83
C ASN A 543 -23.48 -6.31 -2.87
N HIS A 544 -24.67 -6.74 -2.46
CA HIS A 544 -25.89 -5.93 -2.45
C HIS A 544 -26.36 -5.67 -1.02
N ILE A 545 -26.93 -4.49 -0.79
CA ILE A 545 -27.68 -4.16 0.43
C ILE A 545 -29.15 -4.11 0.06
N ASN A 546 -29.98 -4.84 0.80
CA ASN A 546 -31.42 -4.83 0.65
C ASN A 546 -32.04 -3.94 1.71
N PHE A 547 -33.14 -3.27 1.37
CA PHE A 547 -33.90 -2.41 2.27
C PHE A 547 -35.37 -2.82 2.30
N GLY A 548 -36.05 -2.58 3.41
CA GLY A 548 -37.50 -2.78 3.49
C GLY A 548 -37.90 -4.25 3.51
N ASP A 549 -38.98 -4.55 2.79
CA ASP A 549 -39.52 -5.91 2.73
C ASP A 549 -38.55 -6.89 2.05
N ASN A 550 -37.64 -6.41 1.18
CA ASN A 550 -36.58 -7.20 0.55
C ASN A 550 -35.45 -7.57 1.53
N ALA A 551 -35.35 -6.90 2.67
CA ALA A 551 -34.39 -7.24 3.70
C ALA A 551 -34.86 -8.40 4.59
N VAL A 552 -36.15 -8.75 4.54
CA VAL A 552 -36.76 -9.74 5.44
C VAL A 552 -36.46 -11.15 4.95
N VAL A 553 -35.98 -11.97 5.87
CA VAL A 553 -35.66 -13.37 5.62
C VAL A 553 -36.43 -14.22 6.62
N LEU A 554 -37.14 -15.24 6.11
CA LEU A 554 -37.91 -16.18 6.90
C LEU A 554 -37.45 -17.60 6.56
N GLY A 555 -37.17 -18.39 7.59
CA GLY A 555 -36.73 -19.77 7.42
C GLY A 555 -36.46 -20.43 8.76
N PRO A 556 -36.45 -21.78 8.81
CA PRO A 556 -36.20 -22.52 10.04
C PRO A 556 -34.78 -22.30 10.59
N ASP A 557 -33.83 -21.93 9.73
CA ASP A 557 -32.42 -21.73 10.09
C ASP A 557 -32.07 -20.28 10.45
N VAL A 558 -33.06 -19.38 10.46
CA VAL A 558 -32.85 -17.98 10.86
C VAL A 558 -32.75 -17.90 12.38
N VAL A 559 -31.60 -17.47 12.88
CA VAL A 559 -31.40 -17.15 14.30
C VAL A 559 -31.43 -15.65 14.52
N SER A 560 -31.89 -15.18 15.67
CA SER A 560 -32.02 -13.74 15.95
C SER A 560 -31.55 -13.40 17.35
N THR A 561 -30.80 -12.31 17.48
CA THR A 561 -30.30 -11.79 18.74
C THR A 561 -30.74 -10.34 18.94
N PRO A 562 -30.96 -9.88 20.19
CA PRO A 562 -31.29 -8.49 20.45
C PRO A 562 -30.20 -7.53 19.93
N LEU A 563 -30.65 -6.45 19.29
CA LEU A 563 -29.83 -5.30 18.90
C LEU A 563 -29.95 -4.23 19.97
N ILE A 564 -28.82 -3.74 20.47
CA ILE A 564 -28.76 -2.81 21.59
C ILE A 564 -28.12 -1.51 21.11
N LEU A 565 -28.79 -0.39 21.39
CA LEU A 565 -28.22 0.95 21.30
C LEU A 565 -27.94 1.43 22.71
N ARG A 566 -26.72 1.91 22.95
CA ARG A 566 -26.32 2.42 24.27
C ARG A 566 -26.54 3.92 24.31
N GLU A 567 -26.93 4.46 25.46
CA GLU A 567 -27.11 5.91 25.60
C GLU A 567 -25.80 6.68 25.43
N GLU A 568 -24.68 6.10 25.90
CA GLU A 568 -23.34 6.70 25.82
C GLU A 568 -22.72 6.59 24.41
N ASP A 569 -23.16 5.62 23.62
CA ASP A 569 -22.80 5.47 22.19
C ASP A 569 -24.04 5.04 21.39
N PRO A 570 -24.86 6.01 20.94
CA PRO A 570 -26.08 5.73 20.19
C PRO A 570 -25.80 5.46 18.70
N ILE A 571 -24.54 5.49 18.26
CA ILE A 571 -24.16 5.32 16.85
C ILE A 571 -23.87 3.84 16.57
N SER A 572 -23.21 3.15 17.50
CA SER A 572 -22.83 1.76 17.35
C SER A 572 -23.98 0.79 17.62
N TYR A 573 -24.00 -0.30 16.86
CA TYR A 573 -24.91 -1.43 17.10
C TYR A 573 -24.22 -2.47 17.97
N TYR A 574 -24.76 -2.68 19.17
CA TYR A 574 -24.23 -3.67 20.10
C TYR A 574 -25.06 -4.95 20.09
N LEU A 575 -24.36 -6.07 20.23
CA LEU A 575 -24.90 -7.39 20.51
C LEU A 575 -24.37 -7.87 21.87
N THR A 576 -25.00 -8.91 22.42
CA THR A 576 -24.51 -9.57 23.65
C THR A 576 -23.94 -10.92 23.29
N LEU A 577 -22.61 -11.02 23.23
CA LEU A 577 -21.89 -12.29 23.11
C LEU A 577 -21.74 -12.91 24.50
N GLU A 578 -22.34 -14.08 24.73
CA GLU A 578 -22.34 -14.78 26.01
C GLU A 578 -21.12 -15.71 26.14
N SER A 579 -20.77 -16.39 25.05
CA SER A 579 -19.65 -17.33 25.02
C SER A 579 -19.22 -17.68 23.59
N ILE A 580 -18.03 -18.29 23.45
CA ILE A 580 -17.63 -18.99 22.23
C ILE A 580 -17.35 -20.44 22.57
N SER A 581 -17.96 -21.36 21.83
CA SER A 581 -17.65 -22.79 21.91
C SER A 581 -16.64 -23.19 20.84
N ILE A 582 -15.63 -23.98 21.22
CA ILE A 582 -14.65 -24.62 20.34
C ILE A 582 -14.75 -26.13 20.57
N GLY A 583 -15.35 -26.84 19.62
CA GLY A 583 -15.72 -28.25 19.79
C GLY A 583 -16.67 -28.41 20.99
N ASN A 584 -16.24 -29.17 22.00
CA ASN A 584 -17.04 -29.44 23.21
C ASN A 584 -16.70 -28.50 24.38
N LYS A 585 -15.84 -27.50 24.18
CA LYS A 585 -15.43 -26.55 25.22
C LYS A 585 -16.11 -25.19 24.99
N THR A 586 -16.87 -24.74 25.96
CA THR A 586 -17.50 -23.40 25.95
C THR A 586 -16.71 -22.44 26.82
N LEU A 587 -16.31 -21.30 26.25
CA LEU A 587 -15.57 -20.24 26.92
C LEU A 587 -16.50 -19.05 27.13
N PRO A 588 -16.85 -18.68 28.37
CA PRO A 588 -17.72 -17.54 28.63
C PRO A 588 -17.01 -16.24 28.25
N PHE A 589 -17.72 -15.35 27.57
CA PHE A 589 -17.21 -14.02 27.23
C PHE A 589 -17.16 -13.17 28.49
N ARG A 590 -15.97 -13.02 29.07
CA ARG A 590 -15.72 -12.24 30.29
C ARG A 590 -14.50 -11.37 30.08
N SER A 591 -14.61 -10.11 30.46
CA SER A 591 -13.49 -9.18 30.52
C SER A 591 -13.42 -8.60 31.93
N SER A 592 -12.22 -8.27 32.40
CA SER A 592 -12.02 -7.54 33.65
C SER A 592 -12.64 -6.13 33.64
N LYS A 593 -12.94 -5.60 32.43
CA LYS A 593 -13.52 -4.27 32.21
C LYS A 593 -15.02 -4.27 31.84
N ILE A 594 -15.64 -5.44 31.62
CA ILE A 594 -17.04 -5.58 31.22
C ILE A 594 -17.75 -6.41 32.29
N SER A 595 -18.82 -5.89 32.89
CA SER A 595 -19.57 -6.63 33.91
C SER A 595 -20.20 -7.88 33.29
N PRO A 596 -20.25 -9.03 33.99
CA PRO A 596 -20.84 -10.27 33.48
C PRO A 596 -22.32 -10.16 33.07
N ASN A 597 -23.01 -9.07 33.45
CA ASN A 597 -24.40 -8.79 33.14
C ASN A 597 -24.58 -7.64 32.15
N ASP A 598 -23.51 -7.08 31.60
CA ASP A 598 -23.61 -5.99 30.63
C ASP A 598 -24.10 -6.54 29.30
N GLN A 599 -25.35 -6.23 28.98
CA GLN A 599 -25.90 -6.41 27.66
C GLN A 599 -25.20 -5.44 26.70
N GLY A 600 -24.94 -5.86 25.46
CA GLY A 600 -24.30 -5.02 24.46
C GLY A 600 -22.79 -4.90 24.65
N ASN A 601 -22.11 -6.05 24.72
CA ASN A 601 -20.68 -6.17 25.03
C ASN A 601 -19.76 -6.29 23.80
N ILE A 602 -20.33 -6.38 22.59
CA ILE A 602 -19.60 -6.44 21.33
C ILE A 602 -20.34 -5.65 20.25
N ILE A 603 -19.62 -4.87 19.46
CA ILE A 603 -20.16 -4.10 18.34
C ILE A 603 -20.24 -5.01 17.12
N ILE A 604 -21.34 -5.01 16.36
CA ILE A 604 -21.35 -5.61 15.02
C ILE A 604 -21.01 -4.56 13.98
N ASP A 605 -19.87 -4.72 13.32
CA ASP A 605 -19.38 -3.75 12.33
C ASP A 605 -18.67 -4.45 11.17
N PHE A 606 -19.14 -4.20 9.95
CA PHE A 606 -18.50 -4.70 8.74
C PHE A 606 -17.50 -3.71 8.13
N GLY A 607 -17.39 -2.49 8.68
CA GLY A 607 -16.33 -1.53 8.40
C GLY A 607 -14.96 -2.03 8.90
N THR A 608 -14.97 -2.83 9.96
CA THR A 608 -13.80 -3.51 10.51
C THR A 608 -13.62 -4.92 9.89
N THR A 609 -12.43 -5.24 9.37
CA THR A 609 -12.15 -6.54 8.73
C THR A 609 -12.20 -7.72 9.72
N TYR A 610 -11.45 -7.63 10.82
CA TYR A 610 -11.28 -8.69 11.80
C TYR A 610 -12.20 -8.55 13.01
N THR A 611 -12.39 -9.66 13.72
CA THR A 611 -13.08 -9.65 15.01
C THR A 611 -12.10 -9.33 16.13
N PHE A 612 -12.41 -8.33 16.94
CA PHE A 612 -11.62 -7.95 18.12
C PHE A 612 -12.33 -8.38 19.39
N VAL A 613 -11.59 -8.99 20.31
CA VAL A 613 -12.10 -9.42 21.63
C VAL A 613 -11.13 -9.05 22.75
N PRO A 614 -11.55 -8.96 24.01
CA PRO A 614 -10.66 -8.65 25.13
C PRO A 614 -9.48 -9.63 25.25
N PHE A 615 -8.31 -9.15 25.67
CA PHE A 615 -7.09 -9.96 25.74
C PHE A 615 -7.26 -11.23 26.58
N ASP A 616 -7.88 -11.14 27.75
CA ASP A 616 -8.12 -12.28 28.65
C ASP A 616 -8.97 -13.37 27.97
N PHE A 617 -9.94 -12.96 27.16
CA PHE A 617 -10.78 -13.87 26.41
C PHE A 617 -10.03 -14.49 25.23
N TYR A 618 -9.29 -13.67 24.47
CA TYR A 618 -8.42 -14.13 23.38
C TYR A 618 -7.39 -15.16 23.86
N ALA A 619 -6.73 -14.94 25.00
CA ALA A 619 -5.74 -15.86 25.54
C ALA A 619 -6.36 -17.25 25.86
N ASN A 620 -7.60 -17.28 26.34
CA ASN A 620 -8.33 -18.52 26.58
C ASN A 620 -8.76 -19.22 25.28
N LEU A 621 -9.18 -18.45 24.26
CA LEU A 621 -9.44 -18.96 22.92
C LEU A 621 -8.19 -19.60 22.32
N GLU A 622 -7.07 -18.86 22.31
CA GLU A 622 -5.78 -19.33 21.78
C GLU A 622 -5.36 -20.63 22.45
N LYS A 623 -5.34 -20.65 23.79
CA LYS A 623 -4.98 -21.85 24.57
C LYS A 623 -5.88 -23.04 24.23
N THR A 624 -7.17 -22.81 24.02
CA THR A 624 -8.13 -23.87 23.72
C THR A 624 -7.95 -24.40 22.30
N LEU A 625 -7.79 -23.52 21.31
CA LEU A 625 -7.52 -23.88 19.91
C LEU A 625 -6.20 -24.65 19.78
N VAL A 626 -5.13 -24.19 20.43
CA VAL A 626 -3.83 -24.89 20.48
C VAL A 626 -3.97 -26.30 21.05
N SER A 627 -4.87 -26.51 22.02
CA SER A 627 -5.09 -27.85 22.61
C SER A 627 -5.93 -28.81 21.74
N LEU A 628 -6.65 -28.30 20.75
CA LEU A 628 -7.63 -29.07 19.97
C LEU A 628 -7.26 -29.20 18.49
N ILE A 629 -6.52 -28.25 17.92
CA ILE A 629 -6.08 -28.29 16.54
C ILE A 629 -4.84 -29.18 16.44
N ASN A 630 -4.97 -30.28 15.72
CA ASN A 630 -3.88 -31.19 15.43
C ASN A 630 -3.14 -30.77 14.14
N ALA A 631 -2.46 -29.63 14.20
CA ALA A 631 -1.61 -29.10 13.13
C ALA A 631 -0.36 -28.44 13.71
N THR A 632 0.72 -28.39 12.93
CA THR A 632 1.98 -27.78 13.38
C THR A 632 1.78 -26.29 13.55
N ARG A 633 1.92 -25.77 14.78
CA ARG A 633 1.89 -24.32 15.01
C ARG A 633 3.12 -23.68 14.36
N LYS A 634 2.92 -22.59 13.63
CA LYS A 634 3.99 -21.75 13.07
C LYS A 634 3.94 -20.38 13.74
N ASN A 635 5.08 -19.96 14.28
CA ASN A 635 5.25 -18.59 14.75
C ASN A 635 5.60 -17.73 13.53
N VAL A 636 4.68 -16.85 13.16
CA VAL A 636 4.91 -15.87 12.11
C VAL A 636 5.63 -14.71 12.77
N SER A 637 6.93 -14.56 12.49
CA SER A 637 7.80 -13.54 13.09
C SER A 637 7.41 -12.09 12.74
N SER A 638 6.40 -11.90 11.88
CA SER A 638 6.04 -10.60 11.31
C SER A 638 4.53 -10.36 11.15
N GLY A 639 3.65 -11.23 11.69
CA GLY A 639 2.19 -11.11 11.55
C GLY A 639 1.51 -10.59 12.82
N PHE A 640 0.50 -9.73 12.68
CA PHE A 640 -0.36 -9.32 13.81
C PHE A 640 -1.33 -10.45 14.24
N LEU A 641 -1.63 -11.41 13.35
CA LEU A 641 -2.34 -12.65 13.67
C LEU A 641 -1.40 -13.61 14.42
N LYS A 642 -1.67 -13.85 15.72
CA LYS A 642 -0.76 -14.58 16.63
C LYS A 642 -0.87 -16.11 16.57
N LEU A 643 -1.98 -16.63 16.05
CA LEU A 643 -2.27 -18.07 16.05
C LEU A 643 -2.35 -18.60 14.62
N CYS A 644 -1.25 -19.22 14.16
CA CYS A 644 -1.13 -19.76 12.82
C CYS A 644 -0.64 -21.21 12.80
N TYR A 645 -1.04 -21.94 11.77
CA TYR A 645 -0.76 -23.36 11.59
C TYR A 645 -0.28 -23.66 10.17
N GLU A 646 0.56 -24.68 10.09
CA GLU A 646 0.95 -25.29 8.82
C GLU A 646 -0.26 -25.97 8.16
N SER A 647 -0.49 -25.68 6.89
CA SER A 647 -1.54 -26.28 6.07
C SER A 647 -0.95 -27.02 4.88
N GLN A 648 -1.53 -28.15 4.47
CA GLN A 648 -1.08 -28.87 3.28
C GLN A 648 -1.70 -28.31 1.99
N ASN A 649 -2.92 -27.77 2.04
CA ASN A 649 -3.67 -27.20 0.90
C ASN A 649 -4.43 -25.91 1.29
N GLY A 650 -3.81 -24.99 2.03
CA GLY A 650 -4.52 -23.79 2.54
C GLY A 650 -5.65 -24.05 3.55
N THR A 651 -5.82 -25.29 4.00
CA THR A 651 -6.84 -25.69 4.98
C THR A 651 -6.24 -26.48 6.13
N ILE A 652 -6.85 -26.37 7.31
CA ILE A 652 -6.58 -27.21 8.48
C ILE A 652 -7.90 -27.75 9.03
N ASN A 653 -7.82 -28.87 9.77
CA ASN A 653 -8.95 -29.38 10.53
C ASN A 653 -9.15 -28.54 11.80
N VAL A 654 -10.08 -27.60 11.74
CA VAL A 654 -10.47 -26.77 12.88
C VAL A 654 -11.69 -27.39 13.58
N PRO A 655 -11.73 -27.46 14.92
CA PRO A 655 -12.95 -27.78 15.65
C PRO A 655 -14.08 -26.82 15.28
N LYS A 656 -15.33 -27.27 15.35
CA LYS A 656 -16.49 -26.40 15.16
C LYS A 656 -16.42 -25.22 16.14
N ILE A 657 -16.47 -23.98 15.62
CA ILE A 657 -16.52 -22.76 16.42
C ILE A 657 -17.94 -22.19 16.36
N VAL A 658 -18.51 -21.89 17.53
CA VAL A 658 -19.86 -21.31 17.65
C VAL A 658 -19.79 -20.06 18.51
N ALA A 659 -20.22 -18.92 17.98
CA ALA A 659 -20.46 -17.71 18.75
C ALA A 659 -21.88 -17.76 19.32
N HIS A 660 -21.98 -17.76 20.64
CA HIS A 660 -23.26 -17.79 21.37
C HIS A 660 -23.63 -16.37 21.75
N PHE A 661 -24.51 -15.75 20.95
CA PHE A 661 -25.14 -14.50 21.30
C PHE A 661 -26.42 -14.78 22.09
N THR A 662 -26.91 -13.80 22.85
CA THR A 662 -28.20 -13.94 23.53
C THR A 662 -29.29 -14.30 22.50
N ASN A 663 -29.94 -15.46 22.71
CA ASN A 663 -30.96 -16.07 21.85
C ASN A 663 -30.52 -16.54 20.45
N ALA A 664 -29.21 -16.52 20.12
CA ALA A 664 -28.73 -16.95 18.81
C ALA A 664 -27.36 -17.65 18.86
N ASP A 665 -27.31 -18.85 18.28
CA ASP A 665 -26.06 -19.59 18.09
C ASP A 665 -25.61 -19.46 16.63
N ILE A 666 -24.44 -18.85 16.41
CA ILE A 666 -23.87 -18.66 15.09
C ILE A 666 -22.68 -19.60 14.92
N VAL A 667 -22.86 -20.63 14.09
CA VAL A 667 -21.78 -21.55 13.71
C VAL A 667 -20.88 -20.85 12.71
N LEU A 668 -19.65 -20.51 13.10
CA LEU A 668 -18.71 -19.83 12.21
C LEU A 668 -18.00 -20.86 11.32
N PRO A 669 -18.11 -20.76 9.97
CA PRO A 669 -17.31 -21.56 9.06
C PRO A 669 -15.80 -21.36 9.29
N THR A 670 -15.01 -22.33 8.85
CA THR A 670 -13.54 -22.22 8.92
C THR A 670 -13.04 -20.97 8.21
N THR A 671 -13.62 -20.61 7.05
CA THR A 671 -13.29 -19.40 6.28
C THR A 671 -13.59 -18.08 7.02
N ASN A 672 -14.42 -18.13 8.07
CA ASN A 672 -14.79 -16.97 8.87
C ASN A 672 -13.88 -16.82 10.10
N THR A 673 -13.15 -17.88 10.45
CA THR A 673 -12.33 -17.95 11.68
C THR A 673 -10.86 -18.15 11.37
N PHE A 674 -10.51 -18.71 10.22
CA PHE A 674 -9.15 -18.87 9.72
C PHE A 674 -9.07 -18.38 8.28
N THR A 675 -8.03 -17.59 8.00
CA THR A 675 -7.71 -17.10 6.66
C THR A 675 -6.39 -17.69 6.22
N GLN A 676 -6.27 -18.02 4.94
CA GLN A 676 -4.99 -18.38 4.35
C GLN A 676 -4.15 -17.11 4.19
N LEU A 677 -2.97 -17.07 4.81
CA LEU A 677 -1.98 -16.01 4.61
C LEU A 677 -0.91 -16.42 3.59
N ASP A 678 -0.63 -17.72 3.48
CA ASP A 678 0.37 -18.29 2.57
C ASP A 678 -0.01 -19.73 2.17
N GLU A 679 0.68 -20.34 1.20
CA GLU A 679 0.35 -21.66 0.63
C GLU A 679 0.27 -22.76 1.71
N CYS A 680 1.18 -22.67 2.67
CA CYS A 680 1.24 -23.59 3.81
C CYS A 680 0.88 -22.94 5.15
N LEU A 681 0.22 -21.78 5.16
CA LEU A 681 -0.04 -21.03 6.39
C LEU A 681 -1.47 -20.51 6.46
N VAL A 682 -2.17 -20.95 7.49
CA VAL A 682 -3.49 -20.46 7.86
C VAL A 682 -3.46 -19.85 9.25
N CYS A 683 -4.12 -18.72 9.43
CA CYS A 683 -4.09 -17.95 10.66
C CYS A 683 -5.49 -17.64 11.17
N PHE A 684 -5.65 -17.70 12.48
CA PHE A 684 -6.86 -17.33 13.18
C PHE A 684 -7.14 -15.84 13.00
N THR A 685 -8.38 -15.48 12.67
CA THR A 685 -8.82 -14.15 12.22
C THR A 685 -9.42 -13.29 13.33
N MET A 686 -9.40 -13.77 14.58
CA MET A 686 -9.74 -12.94 15.73
C MET A 686 -8.46 -12.35 16.32
N LEU A 687 -8.57 -11.11 16.78
CA LEU A 687 -7.51 -10.34 17.42
C LEU A 687 -7.93 -9.91 18.81
N HIS A 688 -6.97 -9.37 19.57
CA HIS A 688 -7.23 -8.82 20.89
C HIS A 688 -7.20 -7.30 20.86
N ASP A 689 -8.13 -6.68 21.57
CA ASP A 689 -8.17 -5.26 21.89
C ASP A 689 -8.84 -5.12 23.27
N ASP A 690 -8.21 -4.32 24.16
CA ASP A 690 -8.65 -4.19 25.56
C ASP A 690 -9.59 -3.00 25.80
N GLU A 691 -9.91 -2.23 24.75
CA GLU A 691 -10.79 -1.07 24.78
C GLU A 691 -12.15 -1.39 24.14
N ILE A 692 -12.14 -2.05 22.97
CA ILE A 692 -13.36 -2.28 22.18
C ILE A 692 -13.42 -3.73 21.67
N ALA A 693 -14.58 -4.37 21.81
CA ALA A 693 -14.88 -5.64 21.18
C ALA A 693 -15.73 -5.42 19.92
N ILE A 694 -15.32 -6.03 18.79
CA ILE A 694 -15.99 -5.88 17.49
C ILE A 694 -16.14 -7.24 16.84
N PHE A 695 -17.35 -7.57 16.37
CA PHE A 695 -17.63 -8.70 15.49
C PHE A 695 -17.47 -8.25 14.03
N GLY A 696 -16.30 -8.56 13.45
CA GLY A 696 -15.85 -7.98 12.19
C GLY A 696 -16.38 -8.68 10.93
N LYS A 697 -16.06 -8.11 9.77
CA LYS A 697 -16.51 -8.53 8.45
C LYS A 697 -16.22 -9.99 8.12
N LEU A 698 -15.03 -10.52 8.41
CA LEU A 698 -14.71 -11.91 8.07
C LEU A 698 -15.61 -12.90 8.79
N ALA A 699 -15.97 -12.61 10.05
CA ALA A 699 -16.89 -13.43 10.82
C ALA A 699 -18.33 -13.40 10.26
N GLN A 700 -18.66 -12.35 9.51
CA GLN A 700 -19.97 -12.09 8.91
C GLN A 700 -20.13 -12.62 7.46
N MET A 701 -19.05 -13.09 6.81
CA MET A 701 -19.13 -13.60 5.43
C MET A 701 -19.98 -14.86 5.32
N ASN A 702 -20.64 -15.06 4.17
CA ASN A 702 -21.58 -16.18 3.94
C ASN A 702 -22.73 -16.25 4.96
N PHE A 703 -23.11 -15.08 5.49
CA PHE A 703 -24.35 -14.90 6.21
C PHE A 703 -25.16 -13.81 5.52
N LEU A 704 -26.45 -14.06 5.34
CA LEU A 704 -27.42 -13.01 5.10
C LEU A 704 -27.79 -12.43 6.48
N ILE A 705 -27.35 -11.20 6.73
CA ILE A 705 -27.51 -10.53 8.02
C ILE A 705 -28.56 -9.45 7.89
N VAL A 706 -29.61 -9.53 8.70
CA VAL A 706 -30.76 -8.62 8.67
C VAL A 706 -30.79 -7.79 9.93
N PHE A 707 -30.82 -6.47 9.79
CA PHE A 707 -31.04 -5.52 10.86
C PHE A 707 -32.52 -5.11 10.85
N ASP A 708 -33.22 -5.37 11.95
CA ASP A 708 -34.59 -4.91 12.21
C ASP A 708 -34.55 -3.89 13.34
N LEU A 709 -34.42 -2.62 12.97
CA LEU A 709 -34.25 -1.49 13.89
C LEU A 709 -35.53 -1.20 14.67
N VAL A 710 -36.70 -1.55 14.13
CA VAL A 710 -37.98 -1.41 14.85
C VAL A 710 -38.15 -2.55 15.86
N GLY A 711 -37.77 -3.76 15.47
CA GLY A 711 -37.79 -4.94 16.33
C GLY A 711 -36.62 -5.02 17.31
N ASN A 712 -35.65 -4.10 17.25
CA ASN A 712 -34.39 -4.13 18.00
C ASN A 712 -33.73 -5.51 17.97
N LYS A 713 -33.53 -6.05 16.76
CA LYS A 713 -32.90 -7.36 16.58
C LYS A 713 -32.04 -7.43 15.32
N VAL A 714 -31.02 -8.28 15.37
CA VAL A 714 -30.26 -8.72 14.20
C VAL A 714 -30.50 -10.20 13.99
N SER A 715 -30.79 -10.58 12.75
CA SER A 715 -30.99 -11.97 12.35
C SER A 715 -29.87 -12.44 11.42
N PHE A 716 -29.48 -13.70 11.57
CA PHE A 716 -28.43 -14.33 10.77
C PHE A 716 -28.98 -15.58 10.10
N LEU A 717 -28.68 -15.74 8.80
CA LEU A 717 -28.94 -16.96 8.05
C LEU A 717 -27.67 -17.37 7.29
N PRO A 718 -27.08 -18.55 7.56
CA PRO A 718 -26.02 -19.10 6.72
C PRO A 718 -26.47 -19.15 5.26
N THR A 719 -25.76 -18.45 4.39
CA THR A 719 -26.17 -18.21 3.00
C THR A 719 -24.95 -18.23 2.10
N ASP A 720 -25.04 -18.93 0.97
CA ASP A 720 -24.05 -18.81 -0.10
C ASP A 720 -24.27 -17.46 -0.80
N CYS A 721 -23.56 -16.43 -0.34
CA CYS A 721 -23.73 -15.06 -0.84
C CYS A 721 -23.31 -14.91 -2.31
N THR A 722 -22.66 -15.90 -2.93
CA THR A 722 -22.36 -15.84 -4.37
C THR A 722 -23.60 -16.06 -5.24
N LYS A 723 -24.65 -16.65 -4.66
CA LYS A 723 -25.92 -16.95 -5.34
C LYS A 723 -27.05 -16.00 -4.95
N HIS A 724 -26.74 -15.00 -4.13
CA HIS A 724 -27.71 -14.11 -3.50
C HIS A 724 -27.38 -12.64 -3.81
#